data_AF-A0A8J4TZW0-F1
#
_entry.id   AF-A0A8J4TZW0-F1
#
_cell.length_a   1.000
_cell.length_b   1.000
_cell.length_c   1.000
_cell.angle_alpha   90.00
_cell.angle_beta   90.00
_cell.angle_gamma   90.00
#
_symmetry.space_group_name_H-M   'P 1'
#
loop_
_entity.id
_entity.type
_entity.pdbx_description
1 polymer ?
#
loop_
_entity_poly.entity_id
_entity_poly.type
_entity_poly.pdbx_seq_one_letter_code
_entity_poly.pdbx_strand_id
1 'polypeptide(L)'
;MECSGDVLLRQAECVSLDSGVLLGSVCSGLLLGMIAAVLVHTLLFKPYCLSAKSKGDPWSLIDVDERDDETEQDVMVGRNTEAAETVSCTDSPVINDVSAFALKARVVYPINQRYRPLADGASDPSPHDSASSSSDWPGESGDEDESVSSSPSHKRHTNLTFRRAQHYVHTLSYPEDERRLSLLCVTLQNLQQHMAQLQKQQWGIFLQIVQALFSTDSRLIHQQEKELEKLKRESSSGSLRFKMGAESICSIEDVETAGRQTLECALHTSLSFAQQLERLCQHSESCEPNDAPREVTLISCLLLVEKQLKEIPHHIIQTLWDRQQWWEELSGWLRIRTALMRQEAELIIQLTSQSVEELTADGQLEFDNMEKLISELQSVMSNELQRCTEQLTEQTLQLASDHCRKTDVRMRKMIKAQNRESHMIQSHEHQDAQQVARLMAELTLKHWTQRQEYELQQDRKVSDAVCEVWKKFFCQFSESVRRLWRECVVSMLITSSALSEEHSCTLVNNMEVNWTNQMQQKESHAHLQLQMLREHLEQSNQIWVEQEALATTALHHLGHQNMKVTVAVVTRQKDLRGSVAVIEGKQRLLLSDIQHHLTAQHFYNATLREMTTTQCLHTDSQSLHQELLSDLETASELLRGHAQSLISHALARSVRLGLVESVRSDKTAVDDGHKEQLMRILLDSGCVSHDSLFTLIMNYCSHLQTVVTATQLCPSQEHSPSPSVMASGVTGSVSVALHPLVILNISDHWIRLRSQEGRVIQVIGALIGKQEGRNIEVMNSFELLFHTVEDRIHIDKEYYYTKEEQFKQVFKDMEFLGWYTTGGLPDQSDIHIHKQVCEIIESPLFLKLNPMTKHTDLPVSVYESVIDIINGEATMLFAELPYTLATEEAERIGVDHVARMTSTGTGENSTVAEHLIAQHSAIKMLHSRVKLILEYVKAVEAGEVPFNHEILREANALCHRLPVLSTLKFKTDFYD
;
A
#
# COMPACT_ATOMS: atom_id res chain seq x y z
N MET A 1 -48.52 -54.87 26.58
CA MET A 1 -47.22 -54.39 26.05
C MET A 1 -47.37 -52.90 25.74
N GLU A 2 -47.31 -51.97 26.69
CA GLU A 2 -46.68 -51.96 28.05
C GLU A 2 -45.17 -52.19 27.99
N CYS A 3 -44.31 -51.48 28.74
CA CYS A 3 -44.46 -50.35 29.71
C CYS A 3 -43.05 -49.76 29.99
N SER A 4 -42.83 -48.58 30.60
CA SER A 4 -43.59 -47.33 30.82
C SER A 4 -42.65 -46.32 31.54
N GLY A 5 -42.95 -45.02 31.59
CA GLY A 5 -42.21 -44.07 32.46
C GLY A 5 -42.42 -42.58 32.20
N ASP A 6 -43.33 -41.95 32.95
CA ASP A 6 -43.47 -40.48 33.07
C ASP A 6 -42.85 -39.97 34.39
N VAL A 7 -42.05 -38.89 34.35
CA VAL A 7 -41.72 -38.07 35.55
C VAL A 7 -41.57 -36.57 35.23
N LEU A 8 -42.57 -35.79 35.62
CA LEU A 8 -42.57 -34.39 36.08
C LEU A 8 -41.62 -33.34 35.44
N LEU A 9 -42.23 -32.36 34.76
CA LEU A 9 -41.72 -30.98 34.65
C LEU A 9 -42.04 -30.16 35.91
N ARG A 10 -41.17 -29.19 36.25
CA ARG A 10 -41.30 -28.32 37.42
C ARG A 10 -41.40 -26.85 37.00
N GLN A 11 -42.52 -26.19 37.29
CA GLN A 11 -42.67 -24.75 37.05
C GLN A 11 -41.87 -23.94 38.09
N ALA A 12 -41.37 -22.79 37.67
CA ALA A 12 -40.79 -21.75 38.52
C ALA A 12 -41.64 -20.47 38.45
N GLU A 13 -41.59 -19.65 39.49
CA GLU A 13 -42.59 -18.60 39.75
C GLU A 13 -42.31 -17.28 39.03
N CYS A 14 -43.38 -16.51 38.80
CA CYS A 14 -43.30 -15.20 38.15
C CYS A 14 -43.04 -14.10 39.19
N VAL A 15 -41.95 -13.33 39.03
CA VAL A 15 -41.63 -12.19 39.90
C VAL A 15 -42.19 -10.90 39.32
N SER A 16 -43.12 -10.29 40.05
CA SER A 16 -43.68 -8.97 39.70
C SER A 16 -42.69 -7.84 39.99
N LEU A 17 -42.25 -7.12 38.96
CA LEU A 17 -41.43 -5.91 39.13
C LEU A 17 -42.33 -4.71 39.46
N ASP A 18 -41.99 -3.96 40.52
CA ASP A 18 -42.81 -2.84 40.99
C ASP A 18 -42.57 -1.55 40.19
N SER A 19 -43.65 -0.87 39.84
CA SER A 19 -43.67 0.21 38.84
C SER A 19 -43.14 1.56 39.34
N GLY A 20 -42.87 1.71 40.64
CA GLY A 20 -42.39 2.95 41.25
C GLY A 20 -40.93 3.33 40.90
N VAL A 21 -40.04 2.35 40.69
CA VAL A 21 -38.59 2.61 40.60
C VAL A 21 -38.18 3.24 39.26
N LEU A 22 -38.85 2.88 38.16
CA LEU A 22 -38.52 3.37 36.82
C LEU A 22 -38.71 4.89 36.66
N LEU A 23 -39.73 5.48 37.29
CA LEU A 23 -39.98 6.93 37.23
C LEU A 23 -38.83 7.75 37.83
N GLY A 24 -38.18 7.25 38.89
CA GLY A 24 -37.07 7.96 39.54
C GLY A 24 -35.85 8.11 38.63
N SER A 25 -35.51 7.05 37.88
CA SER A 25 -34.37 7.03 36.96
C SER A 25 -34.54 7.98 35.76
N VAL A 26 -35.74 8.06 35.19
CA VAL A 26 -36.03 8.94 34.05
C VAL A 26 -35.96 10.41 34.46
N CYS A 27 -36.48 10.75 35.64
CA CYS A 27 -36.43 12.11 36.18
C CYS A 27 -34.99 12.57 36.49
N SER A 28 -34.12 11.70 37.03
CA SER A 28 -32.73 12.06 37.29
C SER A 28 -31.91 12.24 36.01
N GLY A 29 -32.12 11.37 35.01
CA GLY A 29 -31.49 11.50 33.69
C GLY A 29 -31.88 12.80 32.96
N LEU A 30 -33.17 13.18 33.00
CA LEU A 30 -33.64 14.46 32.46
C LEU A 30 -33.03 15.66 33.19
N LEU A 31 -32.84 15.58 34.51
CA LEU A 31 -32.23 16.66 35.28
C LEU A 31 -30.75 16.88 34.90
N LEU A 32 -29.96 15.80 34.78
CA LEU A 32 -28.57 15.90 34.31
C LEU A 32 -28.49 16.39 32.86
N GLY A 33 -29.36 15.90 31.97
CA GLY A 33 -29.43 16.36 30.58
C GLY A 33 -29.71 17.87 30.46
N MET A 34 -30.63 18.39 31.28
CA MET A 34 -30.92 19.83 31.34
C MET A 34 -29.75 20.63 31.93
N ILE A 35 -29.05 20.13 32.95
CA ILE A 35 -27.86 20.79 33.51
C ILE A 35 -26.72 20.84 32.47
N ALA A 36 -26.48 19.74 31.74
CA ALA A 36 -25.51 19.70 30.66
C ALA A 36 -25.87 20.67 29.51
N ALA A 37 -27.14 20.71 29.09
CA ALA A 37 -27.62 21.65 28.08
C ALA A 37 -27.47 23.12 28.53
N VAL A 38 -27.73 23.43 29.81
CA VAL A 38 -27.54 24.77 30.37
C VAL A 38 -26.05 25.13 30.46
N LEU A 39 -25.16 24.19 30.81
CA LEU A 39 -23.71 24.42 30.80
C LEU A 39 -23.18 24.68 29.38
N VAL A 40 -23.58 23.87 28.40
CA VAL A 40 -23.26 24.08 26.97
C VAL A 40 -23.76 25.46 26.51
N HIS A 41 -25.00 25.82 26.81
CA HIS A 41 -25.57 27.10 26.38
C HIS A 41 -24.96 28.32 27.11
N THR A 42 -24.55 28.18 28.38
CA THR A 42 -23.95 29.28 29.15
C THR A 42 -22.45 29.47 28.93
N LEU A 43 -21.71 28.42 28.56
CA LEU A 43 -20.27 28.49 28.30
C LEU A 43 -19.92 28.75 26.83
N LEU A 44 -20.65 28.16 25.87
CA LEU A 44 -20.35 28.32 24.44
C LEU A 44 -21.11 29.46 23.76
N PHE A 45 -22.36 29.73 24.17
CA PHE A 45 -23.21 30.72 23.49
C PHE A 45 -23.18 32.13 24.12
N LYS A 46 -22.68 32.27 25.36
CA LYS A 46 -22.71 33.54 26.09
C LYS A 46 -21.64 34.60 25.75
N PRO A 47 -20.48 34.31 25.12
CA PRO A 47 -19.62 35.37 24.61
C PRO A 47 -20.10 35.96 23.26
N TYR A 48 -21.08 35.34 22.59
CA TYR A 48 -21.36 35.62 21.17
C TYR A 48 -22.52 36.60 20.88
N CYS A 49 -23.32 36.99 21.87
CA CYS A 49 -24.59 37.71 21.64
C CYS A 49 -24.84 38.93 22.55
N LEU A 50 -23.85 39.81 22.77
CA LEU A 50 -24.09 41.13 23.39
C LEU A 50 -23.23 42.30 22.84
N SER A 51 -23.26 42.51 21.53
CA SER A 51 -23.22 43.86 20.94
C SER A 51 -24.01 43.87 19.64
N ALA A 52 -24.71 44.96 19.32
CA ALA A 52 -25.76 44.94 18.31
C ALA A 52 -25.86 46.23 17.47
N LYS A 53 -26.36 46.06 16.24
CA LYS A 53 -26.81 47.09 15.27
C LYS A 53 -25.71 47.82 14.48
N SER A 54 -25.39 47.27 13.30
CA SER A 54 -25.70 47.97 12.05
C SER A 54 -26.05 46.95 10.95
N LYS A 55 -26.55 47.41 9.79
CA LYS A 55 -26.93 46.55 8.65
C LYS A 55 -25.84 46.56 7.58
N GLY A 56 -25.58 45.40 6.98
CA GLY A 56 -24.74 45.23 5.78
C GLY A 56 -24.50 43.73 5.54
N ASP A 57 -24.75 43.26 4.31
CA ASP A 57 -24.61 41.84 3.92
C ASP A 57 -23.20 41.57 3.31
N PRO A 58 -22.81 40.34 2.92
CA PRO A 58 -21.45 39.85 3.23
C PRO A 58 -20.43 39.98 2.07
N TRP A 59 -19.22 39.46 2.33
CA TRP A 59 -18.06 39.33 1.42
C TRP A 59 -17.18 40.57 1.22
N SER A 60 -16.42 40.97 2.25
CA SER A 60 -15.08 41.60 2.07
C SER A 60 -14.36 41.84 3.41
N LEU A 61 -13.51 40.91 3.87
CA LEU A 61 -12.41 41.19 4.84
C LEU A 61 -11.51 39.96 5.06
N ILE A 62 -10.43 39.88 4.30
CA ILE A 62 -9.02 39.78 4.74
C ILE A 62 -8.19 39.88 3.46
N ASP A 63 -7.93 41.13 3.07
CA ASP A 63 -6.70 41.53 2.39
C ASP A 63 -6.50 43.03 2.65
N VAL A 64 -5.37 43.59 2.21
CA VAL A 64 -4.89 44.97 2.50
C VAL A 64 -4.36 45.15 3.93
N ASP A 65 -3.02 45.25 4.03
CA ASP A 65 -2.44 46.56 4.39
C ASP A 65 -1.06 46.74 3.73
N GLU A 66 -1.06 47.07 2.44
CA GLU A 66 -0.03 47.88 1.79
C GLU A 66 -0.74 49.02 1.04
N ARG A 67 -0.32 50.25 1.31
CA ARG A 67 -0.82 51.55 0.78
C ARG A 67 0.30 52.59 0.93
N ASP A 68 0.44 53.62 0.10
CA ASP A 68 -0.35 54.08 -1.06
C ASP A 68 0.61 54.41 -2.24
N ASP A 69 0.10 54.45 -3.48
CA ASP A 69 0.01 55.70 -4.28
C ASP A 69 -0.48 55.47 -5.74
N GLU A 70 -1.50 56.25 -6.13
CA GLU A 70 -1.78 56.95 -7.41
C GLU A 70 -1.18 56.49 -8.77
N THR A 71 -1.81 56.60 -9.96
CA THR A 71 -3.14 56.96 -10.54
C THR A 71 -3.09 56.60 -12.07
N GLU A 72 -4.10 56.56 -12.97
CA GLU A 72 -5.58 56.70 -13.00
C GLU A 72 -6.14 56.03 -14.31
N GLN A 73 -7.48 56.05 -14.54
CA GLN A 73 -8.19 56.07 -15.86
C GLN A 73 -8.11 54.85 -16.84
N ASP A 74 -9.17 54.42 -17.56
CA ASP A 74 -10.62 54.76 -17.55
C ASP A 74 -11.51 53.73 -18.33
N VAL A 75 -12.85 53.85 -18.25
CA VAL A 75 -13.93 53.32 -19.16
C VAL A 75 -14.12 51.78 -19.25
N MET A 76 -15.21 51.15 -18.74
CA MET A 76 -16.64 51.09 -19.20
C MET A 76 -16.88 50.42 -20.59
N VAL A 77 -17.94 49.62 -20.89
CA VAL A 77 -19.12 49.06 -20.18
C VAL A 77 -19.64 47.83 -20.98
N GLY A 78 -20.29 46.81 -20.36
CA GLY A 78 -20.92 45.71 -21.14
C GLY A 78 -21.66 44.59 -20.38
N ARG A 79 -22.95 44.78 -20.05
CA ARG A 79 -23.92 43.76 -19.58
C ARG A 79 -24.21 42.69 -20.68
N ASN A 80 -24.72 41.47 -20.45
CA ASN A 80 -25.73 41.02 -19.47
C ASN A 80 -25.88 39.46 -19.35
N THR A 81 -26.33 38.97 -18.17
CA THR A 81 -27.19 37.78 -17.85
C THR A 81 -27.02 36.37 -18.48
N GLU A 82 -26.74 35.40 -17.59
CA GLU A 82 -27.47 34.12 -17.32
C GLU A 82 -27.71 33.02 -18.39
N ALA A 83 -27.16 31.82 -18.12
CA ALA A 83 -27.89 30.52 -18.01
C ALA A 83 -26.96 29.46 -17.37
N ALA A 84 -27.46 28.26 -17.01
CA ALA A 84 -26.71 27.19 -16.35
C ALA A 84 -26.99 25.81 -16.93
N GLU A 85 -26.05 24.85 -16.79
CA GLU A 85 -26.25 23.38 -16.72
C GLU A 85 -24.89 22.71 -16.37
N THR A 86 -24.76 22.07 -15.19
CA THR A 86 -24.85 20.61 -14.90
C THR A 86 -23.64 19.77 -15.35
N VAL A 87 -23.28 18.77 -14.51
CA VAL A 87 -22.08 17.93 -14.64
C VAL A 87 -22.46 16.47 -14.48
N SER A 88 -21.93 15.60 -15.34
CA SER A 88 -22.03 14.13 -15.22
C SER A 88 -20.74 13.54 -14.64
N CYS A 89 -20.89 12.63 -13.68
CA CYS A 89 -19.80 11.76 -13.22
C CYS A 89 -19.71 10.51 -14.10
N THR A 90 -18.52 9.90 -14.16
CA THR A 90 -18.30 8.57 -14.74
C THR A 90 -17.61 7.68 -13.71
N ASP A 91 -18.16 6.47 -13.52
CA ASP A 91 -17.69 5.52 -12.50
C ASP A 91 -16.48 4.69 -12.99
N SER A 92 -15.69 4.19 -12.04
CA SER A 92 -14.51 3.34 -12.31
C SER A 92 -14.88 1.84 -12.39
N PRO A 93 -14.21 1.04 -13.23
CA PRO A 93 -14.49 -0.39 -13.36
C PRO A 93 -13.93 -1.20 -12.17
N VAL A 94 -14.62 -2.30 -11.85
CA VAL A 94 -14.21 -3.26 -10.81
C VAL A 94 -13.24 -4.30 -11.40
N ILE A 95 -12.11 -4.54 -10.72
CA ILE A 95 -11.09 -5.50 -11.15
C ILE A 95 -11.34 -6.86 -10.50
N ASN A 96 -11.73 -7.85 -11.32
CA ASN A 96 -11.71 -9.27 -10.96
C ASN A 96 -10.56 -9.94 -11.73
N ASP A 97 -9.39 -10.06 -11.11
CA ASP A 97 -8.22 -10.68 -11.74
C ASP A 97 -7.86 -12.00 -11.03
N VAL A 98 -8.09 -13.12 -11.73
CA VAL A 98 -7.84 -14.48 -11.23
C VAL A 98 -6.33 -14.73 -11.02
N SER A 99 -5.46 -14.05 -11.78
CA SER A 99 -4.02 -14.16 -11.60
C SER A 99 -3.56 -13.47 -10.30
N ALA A 100 -4.15 -12.31 -9.97
CA ALA A 100 -3.89 -11.60 -8.73
C ALA A 100 -4.43 -12.33 -7.48
N PHE A 101 -5.47 -13.17 -7.65
CA PHE A 101 -5.98 -14.06 -6.60
C PHE A 101 -4.98 -15.20 -6.32
N ALA A 102 -4.53 -15.91 -7.36
CA ALA A 102 -3.55 -17.00 -7.22
C ALA A 102 -2.19 -16.52 -6.66
N LEU A 103 -1.72 -15.32 -7.05
CA LEU A 103 -0.48 -14.74 -6.53
C LEU A 103 -0.58 -14.27 -5.06
N LYS A 104 -1.78 -13.95 -4.56
CA LYS A 104 -2.01 -13.58 -3.15
C LYS A 104 -2.20 -14.78 -2.24
N ALA A 105 -2.65 -15.92 -2.78
CA ALA A 105 -2.85 -17.17 -2.06
C ALA A 105 -1.51 -17.81 -1.62
N ARG A 106 -0.84 -17.21 -0.63
CA ARG A 106 0.40 -17.70 -0.04
C ARG A 106 0.12 -19.03 0.69
N VAL A 107 0.38 -20.16 0.02
CA VAL A 107 0.11 -21.52 0.55
C VAL A 107 1.04 -21.85 1.73
N VAL A 108 0.62 -21.44 2.93
CA VAL A 108 1.22 -21.88 4.20
C VAL A 108 0.45 -23.11 4.69
N TYR A 109 0.86 -24.29 4.25
CA TYR A 109 0.41 -25.52 4.89
C TYR A 109 0.94 -25.60 6.33
N PRO A 110 0.10 -25.82 7.36
CA PRO A 110 0.59 -26.20 8.68
C PRO A 110 1.26 -27.57 8.58
N ILE A 111 2.56 -27.62 8.89
CA ILE A 111 3.41 -28.80 8.70
C ILE A 111 3.06 -29.89 9.73
N ASN A 112 2.10 -30.75 9.40
CA ASN A 112 1.75 -31.93 10.19
C ASN A 112 2.63 -33.14 9.81
N GLN A 113 3.89 -33.13 10.26
CA GLN A 113 4.84 -34.24 10.11
C GLN A 113 4.42 -35.47 10.94
N ARG A 114 3.41 -36.23 10.49
CA ARG A 114 3.07 -37.55 11.08
C ARG A 114 2.82 -38.68 10.09
N TYR A 115 2.42 -38.41 8.84
CA TYR A 115 2.18 -39.47 7.85
C TYR A 115 2.72 -39.13 6.47
N ARG A 116 3.95 -39.56 6.21
CA ARG A 116 4.48 -39.79 4.86
C ARG A 116 5.27 -41.11 4.90
N PRO A 117 4.90 -42.14 4.12
CA PRO A 117 5.70 -43.35 4.01
C PRO A 117 7.11 -43.03 3.49
N LEU A 118 8.11 -43.73 4.04
CA LEU A 118 9.49 -43.75 3.56
C LEU A 118 9.72 -45.01 2.69
N ALA A 119 10.92 -45.10 2.09
CA ALA A 119 11.37 -46.09 1.09
C ALA A 119 10.75 -45.92 -0.31
N ASP A 120 11.47 -46.06 -1.44
CA ASP A 120 12.91 -46.19 -1.75
C ASP A 120 13.13 -45.63 -3.18
N GLY A 121 14.31 -45.37 -3.74
CA GLY A 121 15.70 -45.51 -3.26
C GLY A 121 16.70 -45.24 -4.42
N ALA A 122 18.00 -45.45 -4.17
CA ALA A 122 19.16 -45.20 -5.07
C ALA A 122 19.49 -43.70 -5.34
N SER A 123 20.76 -43.27 -5.45
CA SER A 123 22.01 -44.05 -5.57
C SER A 123 23.15 -43.57 -4.64
N ASP A 124 23.64 -44.50 -3.82
CA ASP A 124 25.02 -44.75 -3.36
C ASP A 124 25.88 -43.72 -2.55
N PRO A 125 26.88 -44.20 -1.77
CA PRO A 125 27.29 -43.53 -0.52
C PRO A 125 28.80 -43.30 -0.33
N SER A 126 29.18 -42.65 0.78
CA SER A 126 30.46 -42.86 1.49
C SER A 126 30.32 -42.53 3.00
N PRO A 127 31.16 -43.10 3.90
CA PRO A 127 30.87 -43.19 5.34
C PRO A 127 31.74 -42.27 6.24
N HIS A 128 31.69 -42.54 7.56
CA HIS A 128 32.34 -41.88 8.72
C HIS A 128 31.53 -40.72 9.34
N ASP A 129 31.36 -40.62 10.66
CA ASP A 129 31.68 -41.58 11.75
C ASP A 129 30.71 -41.46 12.94
N SER A 130 30.84 -42.36 13.93
CA SER A 130 29.82 -42.68 14.96
C SER A 130 29.87 -41.87 16.27
N ALA A 131 28.82 -42.07 17.10
CA ALA A 131 28.76 -41.92 18.58
C ALA A 131 28.52 -40.51 19.17
N SER A 132 27.81 -40.32 20.30
CA SER A 132 26.94 -41.23 21.10
C SER A 132 26.23 -40.52 22.27
N SER A 133 25.12 -41.10 22.75
CA SER A 133 24.59 -41.05 24.14
C SER A 133 24.04 -39.72 24.71
N SER A 134 23.18 -39.69 25.76
CA SER A 134 22.04 -40.53 26.19
C SER A 134 21.46 -39.96 27.53
N SER A 135 20.31 -40.48 28.00
CA SER A 135 19.80 -40.46 29.40
C SER A 135 19.42 -39.12 30.05
N ASP A 136 18.50 -39.04 31.03
CA ASP A 136 17.27 -39.83 31.30
C ASP A 136 16.33 -39.04 32.26
N TRP A 137 15.10 -39.53 32.43
CA TRP A 137 14.06 -39.07 33.38
C TRP A 137 14.28 -39.66 34.81
N PRO A 138 13.48 -39.39 35.88
CA PRO A 138 12.17 -38.70 35.96
C PRO A 138 12.04 -37.66 37.11
N GLY A 139 10.80 -37.25 37.45
CA GLY A 139 10.46 -36.38 38.60
C GLY A 139 9.42 -36.99 39.54
N GLU A 140 9.00 -36.24 40.56
CA GLU A 140 8.04 -36.66 41.61
C GLU A 140 7.21 -35.46 42.15
N SER A 141 6.22 -35.70 43.02
CA SER A 141 5.08 -34.79 43.32
C SER A 141 5.00 -34.25 44.75
N GLY A 142 4.29 -33.11 44.95
CA GLY A 142 3.87 -32.59 46.26
C GLY A 142 2.85 -31.44 46.14
N ASP A 143 1.93 -31.33 47.11
CA ASP A 143 0.75 -30.43 47.11
C ASP A 143 0.84 -29.31 48.18
N GLU A 144 -0.26 -28.52 48.33
CA GLU A 144 -0.61 -27.55 49.40
C GLU A 144 -0.19 -26.06 49.27
N ASP A 145 -0.98 -25.32 48.47
CA ASP A 145 -1.79 -24.12 48.82
C ASP A 145 -1.23 -22.74 49.30
N GLU A 146 -2.08 -21.74 49.03
CA GLU A 146 -2.19 -20.35 49.54
C GLU A 146 -1.15 -19.25 49.16
N SER A 147 -1.61 -18.40 48.23
CA SER A 147 -1.56 -16.91 48.28
C SER A 147 -0.51 -16.09 47.48
N VAL A 148 -1.05 -15.29 46.55
CA VAL A 148 -0.59 -13.97 46.05
C VAL A 148 0.89 -13.80 45.65
N SER A 149 1.18 -13.98 44.36
CA SER A 149 1.78 -12.91 43.54
C SER A 149 1.52 -13.12 42.03
N SER A 150 0.92 -12.12 41.38
CA SER A 150 0.64 -12.17 39.93
C SER A 150 1.87 -11.77 39.12
N SER A 151 2.73 -12.75 38.80
CA SER A 151 3.71 -12.60 37.72
C SER A 151 3.02 -12.40 36.36
N PRO A 152 3.63 -11.67 35.41
CA PRO A 152 2.89 -11.09 34.29
C PRO A 152 2.46 -12.14 33.25
N SER A 153 1.15 -12.24 33.04
CA SER A 153 0.60 -12.88 31.84
C SER A 153 1.00 -12.09 30.59
N HIS A 154 1.17 -12.80 29.47
CA HIS A 154 1.59 -12.19 28.21
C HIS A 154 0.66 -11.04 27.80
N LYS A 155 1.17 -9.81 27.84
CA LYS A 155 0.50 -8.65 27.26
C LYS A 155 0.41 -8.85 25.74
N ARG A 156 -0.79 -9.17 25.25
CA ARG A 156 -1.10 -9.09 23.81
C ARG A 156 -0.81 -7.68 23.30
N HIS A 157 -0.39 -7.56 22.04
CA HIS A 157 -0.11 -6.28 21.41
C HIS A 157 -1.34 -5.38 21.45
N THR A 158 -1.27 -4.31 22.25
CA THR A 158 -2.18 -3.17 22.16
C THR A 158 -1.70 -2.27 21.02
N ASN A 159 -2.59 -1.81 20.15
CA ASN A 159 -2.23 -0.84 19.11
C ASN A 159 -1.76 0.47 19.76
N LEU A 160 -0.44 0.66 19.83
CA LEU A 160 0.20 1.79 20.49
C LEU A 160 0.08 3.04 19.61
N THR A 161 -0.62 4.04 20.15
CA THR A 161 -0.75 5.37 19.53
C THR A 161 0.22 6.36 20.16
N PHE A 162 0.78 7.26 19.37
CA PHE A 162 1.79 8.24 19.79
C PHE A 162 1.49 9.64 19.21
N ARG A 163 2.02 10.70 19.83
CA ARG A 163 1.83 12.08 19.37
C ARG A 163 2.62 12.39 18.11
N ARG A 164 1.98 13.00 17.12
CA ARG A 164 2.63 13.44 15.88
C ARG A 164 3.26 14.83 16.08
N ALA A 165 4.59 14.88 16.18
CA ALA A 165 5.34 16.13 16.15
C ALA A 165 5.35 16.74 14.72
N GLN A 166 5.49 18.07 14.64
CA GLN A 166 5.63 18.83 13.38
C GLN A 166 7.09 19.15 13.05
N HIS A 167 7.95 19.28 14.06
CA HIS A 167 9.38 19.55 13.94
C HIS A 167 10.14 18.68 14.94
N TYR A 168 11.37 18.27 14.58
CA TYR A 168 12.20 17.38 15.39
C TYR A 168 12.27 17.78 16.88
N VAL A 169 12.55 19.05 17.16
CA VAL A 169 12.69 19.57 18.54
C VAL A 169 11.44 19.38 19.43
N HIS A 170 10.25 19.25 18.86
CA HIS A 170 9.02 19.06 19.65
C HIS A 170 8.95 17.68 20.32
N THR A 171 9.64 16.65 19.78
CA THR A 171 9.67 15.29 20.35
C THR A 171 10.32 15.27 21.73
N LEU A 172 11.27 16.18 22.00
CA LEU A 172 11.95 16.29 23.28
C LEU A 172 11.01 16.64 24.45
N SER A 173 9.85 17.23 24.15
CA SER A 173 8.81 17.56 25.14
C SER A 173 7.76 16.45 25.31
N TYR A 174 7.89 15.32 24.62
CA TYR A 174 6.93 14.21 24.67
C TYR A 174 7.37 13.11 25.67
N PRO A 175 6.45 12.25 26.15
CA PRO A 175 6.77 11.13 27.04
C PRO A 175 7.88 10.22 26.49
N GLU A 176 8.64 9.59 27.40
CA GLU A 176 9.77 8.73 27.02
C GLU A 176 9.34 7.56 26.10
N ASP A 177 8.14 7.01 26.30
CA ASP A 177 7.57 5.91 25.52
C ASP A 177 7.12 6.32 24.10
N GLU A 178 6.68 7.57 23.92
CA GLU A 178 6.20 8.08 22.63
C GLU A 178 7.32 8.67 21.76
N ARG A 179 8.36 9.24 22.38
CA ARG A 179 9.34 10.14 21.77
C ARG A 179 10.01 9.61 20.50
N ARG A 180 10.46 8.35 20.50
CA ARG A 180 11.17 7.76 19.35
C ARG A 180 10.23 7.51 18.16
N LEU A 181 8.98 7.10 18.42
CA LEU A 181 7.96 6.97 17.37
C LEU A 181 7.63 8.32 16.74
N SER A 182 7.49 9.37 17.58
CA SER A 182 7.30 10.75 17.11
C SER A 182 8.49 11.27 16.28
N LEU A 183 9.73 10.92 16.65
CA LEU A 183 10.95 11.27 15.93
C LEU A 183 10.98 10.63 14.53
N LEU A 184 10.80 9.31 14.46
CA LEU A 184 10.73 8.57 13.20
C LEU A 184 9.60 9.11 12.29
N CYS A 185 8.45 9.45 12.88
CA CYS A 185 7.31 10.00 12.15
C CYS A 185 7.57 11.42 11.59
N VAL A 186 8.37 12.26 12.26
CA VAL A 186 8.83 13.55 11.70
C VAL A 186 9.76 13.32 10.51
N THR A 187 10.69 12.37 10.61
CA THR A 187 11.61 12.03 9.50
C THR A 187 10.83 11.63 8.25
N LEU A 188 9.82 10.77 8.39
CA LEU A 188 8.96 10.33 7.29
C LEU A 188 8.09 11.46 6.69
N GLN A 189 7.57 12.37 7.53
CA GLN A 189 6.86 13.57 7.05
C GLN A 189 7.76 14.47 6.20
N ASN A 190 9.01 14.69 6.64
CA ASN A 190 9.97 15.52 5.93
C ASN A 190 10.40 14.88 4.60
N LEU A 191 10.59 13.56 4.55
CA LEU A 191 10.84 12.82 3.31
C LEU A 191 9.72 13.08 2.27
N GLN A 192 8.47 12.81 2.65
CA GLN A 192 7.31 13.04 1.78
C GLN A 192 7.20 14.50 1.33
N GLN A 193 7.49 15.45 2.23
CA GLN A 193 7.47 16.87 1.91
C GLN A 193 8.56 17.27 0.90
N HIS A 194 9.81 16.82 1.09
CA HIS A 194 10.91 17.16 0.20
C HIS A 194 10.77 16.49 -1.18
N MET A 195 10.33 15.23 -1.24
CA MET A 195 10.09 14.52 -2.52
C MET A 195 8.96 15.20 -3.32
N ALA A 196 7.81 15.47 -2.69
CA ALA A 196 6.72 16.18 -3.37
C ALA A 196 7.09 17.64 -3.76
N GLN A 197 8.01 18.28 -3.02
CA GLN A 197 8.55 19.58 -3.39
C GLN A 197 9.49 19.48 -4.61
N LEU A 198 10.33 18.45 -4.70
CA LEU A 198 11.22 18.21 -5.84
C LEU A 198 10.42 17.91 -7.13
N GLN A 199 9.45 16.99 -7.06
CA GLN A 199 8.56 16.66 -8.19
C GLN A 199 7.85 17.91 -8.71
N LYS A 200 7.33 18.77 -7.82
CA LYS A 200 6.71 20.05 -8.18
C LYS A 200 7.69 21.04 -8.84
N GLN A 201 8.97 21.02 -8.51
CA GLN A 201 9.99 21.81 -9.22
C GLN A 201 10.30 21.22 -10.60
N GLN A 202 10.55 19.91 -10.72
CA GLN A 202 10.77 19.24 -12.02
C GLN A 202 9.62 19.53 -13.00
N TRP A 203 8.37 19.45 -12.55
CA TRP A 203 7.17 19.85 -13.30
C TRP A 203 7.17 21.33 -13.72
N GLY A 204 7.66 22.24 -12.85
CA GLY A 204 7.85 23.65 -13.20
C GLY A 204 8.91 23.85 -14.29
N ILE A 205 10.03 23.12 -14.22
CA ILE A 205 11.11 23.18 -15.23
C ILE A 205 10.62 22.62 -16.57
N PHE A 206 9.87 21.51 -16.57
CA PHE A 206 9.23 20.97 -17.77
C PHE A 206 8.38 22.03 -18.49
N LEU A 207 7.50 22.74 -17.75
CA LEU A 207 6.67 23.79 -18.34
C LEU A 207 7.51 24.93 -18.95
N GLN A 208 8.62 25.32 -18.32
CA GLN A 208 9.54 26.32 -18.88
C GLN A 208 10.23 25.85 -20.18
N ILE A 209 10.64 24.58 -20.25
CA ILE A 209 11.21 24.00 -21.48
C ILE A 209 10.16 23.95 -22.59
N VAL A 210 8.89 23.62 -22.28
CA VAL A 210 7.78 23.65 -23.23
C VAL A 210 7.50 25.07 -23.72
N GLN A 211 7.43 26.05 -22.81
CA GLN A 211 7.23 27.47 -23.16
C GLN A 211 8.37 28.01 -24.05
N ALA A 212 9.62 27.58 -23.83
CA ALA A 212 10.76 27.97 -24.68
C ALA A 212 10.74 27.31 -26.08
N LEU A 213 10.31 26.05 -26.20
CA LEU A 213 10.28 25.31 -27.49
C LEU A 213 9.05 25.60 -28.35
N PHE A 214 7.91 25.89 -27.70
CA PHE A 214 6.58 26.01 -28.33
C PHE A 214 5.95 27.39 -28.09
N SER A 215 6.77 28.44 -27.91
CA SER A 215 6.33 29.83 -27.67
C SER A 215 5.32 30.38 -28.68
N THR A 216 5.27 29.83 -29.89
CA THR A 216 4.29 30.18 -30.94
C THR A 216 2.91 29.56 -30.76
N ASP A 217 2.74 28.55 -29.90
CA ASP A 217 1.46 27.87 -29.67
C ASP A 217 1.00 27.99 -28.20
N SER A 218 0.28 29.08 -27.93
CA SER A 218 -0.33 29.35 -26.63
C SER A 218 -1.46 28.37 -26.27
N ARG A 219 -2.06 27.66 -27.23
CA ARG A 219 -3.07 26.62 -26.95
C ARG A 219 -2.42 25.36 -26.42
N LEU A 220 -1.33 24.94 -27.04
CA LEU A 220 -0.53 23.81 -26.58
C LEU A 220 0.03 24.06 -25.18
N ILE A 221 0.63 25.24 -24.94
CA ILE A 221 1.14 25.63 -23.61
C ILE A 221 0.01 25.54 -22.56
N HIS A 222 -1.15 26.14 -22.81
CA HIS A 222 -2.24 26.15 -21.84
C HIS A 222 -2.87 24.76 -21.61
N GLN A 223 -2.88 23.88 -22.62
CA GLN A 223 -3.27 22.48 -22.44
C GLN A 223 -2.26 21.72 -21.54
N GLN A 224 -0.96 21.93 -21.75
CA GLN A 224 0.08 21.33 -20.90
C GLN A 224 0.02 21.83 -19.46
N GLU A 225 -0.25 23.12 -19.24
CA GLU A 225 -0.52 23.70 -17.92
C GLU A 225 -1.72 23.02 -17.23
N LYS A 226 -2.84 22.88 -17.95
CA LYS A 226 -4.08 22.29 -17.44
C LYS A 226 -3.92 20.81 -17.05
N GLU A 227 -3.20 20.02 -17.85
CA GLU A 227 -2.89 18.63 -17.52
C GLU A 227 -1.92 18.52 -16.34
N LEU A 228 -0.90 19.39 -16.28
CA LEU A 228 0.04 19.42 -15.17
C LEU A 228 -0.63 19.84 -13.84
N GLU A 229 -1.62 20.74 -13.89
CA GLU A 229 -2.46 21.08 -12.74
C GLU A 229 -3.49 19.99 -12.39
N LYS A 230 -3.76 19.00 -13.26
CA LYS A 230 -4.49 17.77 -12.91
C LYS A 230 -3.58 16.82 -12.13
N LEU A 231 -2.37 16.55 -12.63
CA LEU A 231 -1.36 15.71 -11.93
C LEU A 231 -0.98 16.27 -10.54
N LYS A 232 -0.82 17.60 -10.42
CA LYS A 232 -0.61 18.28 -9.12
C LYS A 232 -1.78 18.10 -8.16
N ARG A 233 -3.02 18.08 -8.65
CA ARG A 233 -4.20 17.80 -7.83
C ARG A 233 -4.23 16.35 -7.38
N GLU A 234 -3.96 15.41 -8.28
CA GLU A 234 -3.97 13.97 -8.02
C GLU A 234 -2.91 13.56 -6.99
N SER A 235 -1.66 14.02 -7.15
CA SER A 235 -0.60 13.86 -6.13
C SER A 235 -0.95 14.56 -4.81
N SER A 236 -1.57 15.75 -4.86
CA SER A 236 -2.00 16.43 -3.64
C SER A 236 -3.14 15.69 -2.90
N SER A 237 -4.02 14.99 -3.60
CA SER A 237 -5.10 14.20 -2.97
C SER A 237 -4.58 12.97 -2.22
N GLY A 238 -3.50 12.34 -2.68
CA GLY A 238 -2.77 11.34 -1.89
C GLY A 238 -2.13 11.97 -0.64
N SER A 239 -1.42 13.09 -0.82
CA SER A 239 -0.75 13.81 0.30
C SER A 239 -1.73 14.41 1.33
N LEU A 240 -2.98 14.71 0.94
CA LEU A 240 -3.98 15.38 1.78
C LEU A 240 -4.41 14.55 3.00
N ARG A 241 -4.32 13.22 2.96
CA ARG A 241 -4.56 12.36 4.14
C ARG A 241 -3.52 12.54 5.24
N PHE A 242 -2.28 12.89 4.91
CA PHE A 242 -1.26 13.24 5.90
C PHE A 242 -1.23 14.74 6.22
N LYS A 243 -1.80 15.59 5.36
CA LYS A 243 -1.90 17.05 5.52
C LYS A 243 -3.28 17.53 5.99
N MET A 244 -3.76 16.99 7.12
CA MET A 244 -4.78 17.66 7.95
C MET A 244 -4.35 17.68 9.42
N GLY A 245 -4.09 18.89 9.94
CA GLY A 245 -3.73 19.11 11.34
C GLY A 245 -4.96 19.21 12.24
N ALA A 246 -5.57 18.07 12.55
CA ALA A 246 -6.70 17.98 13.48
C ALA A 246 -6.41 16.98 14.62
N GLU A 247 -5.93 15.78 14.28
CA GLU A 247 -5.59 14.74 15.25
C GLU A 247 -4.09 14.81 15.58
N SER A 248 -3.79 15.02 16.87
CA SER A 248 -2.43 15.10 17.39
C SER A 248 -1.81 13.73 17.67
N ILE A 249 -2.58 12.66 17.47
CA ILE A 249 -2.26 11.26 17.81
C ILE A 249 -2.26 10.44 16.51
N CYS A 250 -1.39 9.45 16.42
CA CYS A 250 -1.16 8.61 15.26
C CYS A 250 -0.91 7.15 15.70
N SER A 251 -1.35 6.16 14.93
CA SER A 251 -0.88 4.77 15.05
C SER A 251 0.26 4.49 14.04
N ILE A 252 0.91 3.34 14.15
CA ILE A 252 1.87 2.87 13.13
C ILE A 252 1.13 2.44 11.84
N GLU A 253 -0.08 1.87 11.95
CA GLU A 253 -0.90 1.48 10.80
C GLU A 253 -1.26 2.68 9.91
N ASP A 254 -1.49 3.86 10.49
CA ASP A 254 -1.70 5.12 9.76
C ASP A 254 -0.45 5.53 8.95
N VAL A 255 0.75 5.28 9.49
CA VAL A 255 2.02 5.56 8.81
C VAL A 255 2.23 4.56 7.67
N GLU A 256 2.09 3.27 7.94
CA GLU A 256 2.23 2.19 6.95
C GLU A 256 1.26 2.35 5.76
N THR A 257 -0.02 2.65 6.05
CA THR A 257 -1.04 2.87 5.01
C THR A 257 -0.82 4.16 4.22
N ALA A 258 -0.31 5.23 4.86
CA ALA A 258 0.08 6.45 4.17
C ALA A 258 1.33 6.28 3.29
N GLY A 259 2.30 5.47 3.72
CA GLY A 259 3.46 5.07 2.92
C GLY A 259 3.04 4.42 1.61
N ARG A 260 2.24 3.33 1.69
CA ARG A 260 1.71 2.63 0.51
C ARG A 260 0.92 3.55 -0.42
N GLN A 261 -0.02 4.34 0.12
CA GLN A 261 -0.81 5.30 -0.67
C GLN A 261 0.07 6.37 -1.35
N THR A 262 1.20 6.74 -0.75
CA THR A 262 2.14 7.70 -1.34
C THR A 262 2.91 7.08 -2.51
N LEU A 263 3.41 5.84 -2.36
CA LEU A 263 4.09 5.13 -3.45
C LEU A 263 3.17 4.88 -4.65
N GLU A 264 1.98 4.35 -4.42
CA GLU A 264 0.99 4.05 -5.48
C GLU A 264 0.63 5.32 -6.27
N CYS A 265 0.38 6.42 -5.55
CA CYS A 265 0.09 7.73 -6.16
C CYS A 265 1.31 8.30 -6.91
N ALA A 266 2.52 8.12 -6.39
CA ALA A 266 3.75 8.54 -7.05
C ALA A 266 3.97 7.78 -8.37
N LEU A 267 3.98 6.44 -8.34
CA LEU A 267 4.16 5.60 -9.53
C LEU A 267 3.08 5.88 -10.60
N HIS A 268 1.83 6.09 -10.18
CA HIS A 268 0.74 6.47 -11.08
C HIS A 268 0.94 7.86 -11.72
N THR A 269 1.39 8.85 -10.95
CA THR A 269 1.64 10.21 -11.47
C THR A 269 2.89 10.28 -12.35
N SER A 270 3.94 9.51 -12.04
CA SER A 270 5.12 9.31 -12.91
C SER A 270 4.73 8.72 -14.27
N LEU A 271 3.95 7.64 -14.30
CA LEU A 271 3.46 7.04 -15.56
C LEU A 271 2.56 8.02 -16.32
N SER A 272 1.65 8.71 -15.64
CA SER A 272 0.74 9.68 -16.27
C SER A 272 1.47 10.90 -16.84
N PHE A 273 2.55 11.34 -16.20
CA PHE A 273 3.44 12.38 -16.73
C PHE A 273 4.23 11.90 -17.96
N ALA A 274 4.72 10.66 -17.96
CA ALA A 274 5.37 10.08 -19.14
C ALA A 274 4.39 9.94 -20.33
N GLN A 275 3.13 9.58 -20.07
CA GLN A 275 2.06 9.59 -21.08
C GLN A 275 1.69 11.01 -21.56
N GLN A 276 1.80 12.04 -20.70
CA GLN A 276 1.66 13.45 -21.11
C GLN A 276 2.81 13.88 -22.04
N LEU A 277 4.05 13.52 -21.71
CA LEU A 277 5.23 13.79 -22.53
C LEU A 277 5.13 13.12 -23.91
N GLU A 278 4.66 11.87 -23.98
CA GLU A 278 4.45 11.17 -25.24
C GLU A 278 3.36 11.83 -26.11
N ARG A 279 2.21 12.20 -25.51
CA ARG A 279 1.14 12.93 -26.24
C ARG A 279 1.57 14.30 -26.74
N LEU A 280 2.42 15.01 -25.98
CA LEU A 280 3.04 16.27 -26.41
C LEU A 280 3.94 16.07 -27.64
N CYS A 281 4.76 15.01 -27.64
CA CYS A 281 5.62 14.69 -28.78
C CYS A 281 4.78 14.39 -30.03
N GLN A 282 3.76 13.53 -29.91
CA GLN A 282 2.85 13.18 -31.01
C GLN A 282 2.11 14.41 -31.59
N HIS A 283 1.81 15.42 -30.78
CA HIS A 283 1.21 16.66 -31.28
C HIS A 283 2.19 17.47 -32.14
N SER A 284 3.46 17.59 -31.70
CA SER A 284 4.52 18.27 -32.46
C SER A 284 4.85 17.61 -33.80
N GLU A 285 4.48 16.34 -34.02
CA GLU A 285 4.64 15.65 -35.31
C GLU A 285 3.54 15.99 -36.33
N SER A 286 2.41 16.55 -35.87
CA SER A 286 1.22 16.75 -36.71
C SER A 286 1.20 18.08 -37.46
N CYS A 287 2.08 19.03 -37.11
CA CYS A 287 2.02 20.41 -37.58
C CYS A 287 2.76 20.63 -38.91
N GLU A 288 4.06 20.33 -39.02
CA GLU A 288 4.82 20.36 -40.29
C GLU A 288 5.99 19.36 -40.30
N PRO A 289 6.44 18.88 -41.48
CA PRO A 289 7.51 17.87 -41.59
C PRO A 289 8.91 18.35 -41.14
N ASN A 290 9.07 19.62 -40.77
CA ASN A 290 10.32 20.19 -40.25
C ASN A 290 10.45 20.15 -38.71
N ASP A 291 9.44 19.65 -37.97
CA ASP A 291 9.39 19.75 -36.49
C ASP A 291 10.16 18.66 -35.72
N ALA A 292 10.65 17.61 -36.39
CA ALA A 292 11.45 16.53 -35.79
C ALA A 292 12.59 16.98 -34.81
N PRO A 293 13.38 18.05 -35.04
CA PRO A 293 14.37 18.51 -34.07
C PRO A 293 13.79 19.00 -32.73
N ARG A 294 12.51 19.42 -32.66
CA ARG A 294 11.90 19.88 -31.40
C ARG A 294 11.71 18.75 -30.40
N GLU A 295 11.24 17.59 -30.85
CA GLU A 295 11.10 16.38 -30.02
C GLU A 295 12.45 15.95 -29.43
N VAL A 296 13.49 15.83 -30.27
CA VAL A 296 14.85 15.47 -29.84
C VAL A 296 15.40 16.49 -28.85
N THR A 297 15.16 17.79 -29.08
CA THR A 297 15.61 18.86 -28.18
C THR A 297 14.90 18.78 -26.83
N LEU A 298 13.57 18.63 -26.79
CA LEU A 298 12.78 18.47 -25.56
C LEU A 298 13.31 17.32 -24.69
N ILE A 299 13.49 16.14 -25.27
CA ILE A 299 14.01 14.98 -24.55
C ILE A 299 15.46 15.21 -24.10
N SER A 300 16.30 15.89 -24.89
CA SER A 300 17.66 16.27 -24.46
C SER A 300 17.67 17.23 -23.28
N CYS A 301 16.75 18.20 -23.23
CA CYS A 301 16.61 19.16 -22.14
C CYS A 301 16.16 18.48 -20.85
N LEU A 302 15.17 17.58 -20.94
CA LEU A 302 14.67 16.84 -19.78
C LEU A 302 15.73 15.88 -19.22
N LEU A 303 16.46 15.15 -20.07
CA LEU A 303 17.58 14.30 -19.65
C LEU A 303 18.73 15.11 -19.02
N LEU A 304 18.92 16.37 -19.46
CA LEU A 304 19.91 17.27 -18.90
C LEU A 304 19.51 17.79 -17.51
N VAL A 305 18.25 18.17 -17.31
CA VAL A 305 17.70 18.50 -15.98
C VAL A 305 17.81 17.30 -15.05
N GLU A 306 17.37 16.13 -15.51
CA GLU A 306 17.38 14.91 -14.72
C GLU A 306 18.80 14.52 -14.30
N LYS A 307 19.79 14.63 -15.19
CA LYS A 307 21.21 14.42 -14.86
C LYS A 307 21.74 15.38 -13.79
N GLN A 308 21.25 16.62 -13.74
CA GLN A 308 21.68 17.62 -12.73
C GLN A 308 20.97 17.44 -11.38
N LEU A 309 19.73 16.94 -11.38
CA LEU A 309 18.92 16.77 -10.17
C LEU A 309 19.00 15.34 -9.56
N LYS A 310 19.54 14.36 -10.31
CA LYS A 310 19.63 12.94 -9.94
C LYS A 310 20.10 12.67 -8.50
N GLU A 311 21.08 13.40 -8.01
CA GLU A 311 21.66 13.13 -6.69
C GLU A 311 20.83 13.70 -5.53
N ILE A 312 19.86 14.57 -5.80
CA ILE A 312 19.07 15.27 -4.77
C ILE A 312 18.26 14.31 -3.88
N PRO A 313 17.55 13.28 -4.40
CA PRO A 313 16.81 12.32 -3.55
C PRO A 313 17.70 11.55 -2.57
N HIS A 314 18.89 11.08 -2.99
CA HIS A 314 19.85 10.43 -2.10
C HIS A 314 20.38 11.41 -1.04
N HIS A 315 20.72 12.65 -1.42
CA HIS A 315 21.12 13.67 -0.44
C HIS A 315 19.98 14.06 0.54
N ILE A 316 18.70 14.05 0.11
CA ILE A 316 17.55 14.24 1.01
C ILE A 316 17.51 13.10 2.04
N ILE A 317 17.62 11.85 1.58
CA ILE A 317 17.60 10.65 2.43
C ILE A 317 18.74 10.69 3.45
N GLN A 318 19.98 10.93 3.00
CA GLN A 318 21.15 11.05 3.87
C GLN A 318 20.98 12.18 4.90
N THR A 319 20.55 13.38 4.48
CA THR A 319 20.36 14.51 5.40
C THR A 319 19.27 14.24 6.44
N LEU A 320 18.23 13.47 6.09
CA LEU A 320 17.17 13.07 7.01
C LEU A 320 17.63 11.97 7.98
N TRP A 321 18.46 11.03 7.53
CA TRP A 321 19.11 10.03 8.37
C TRP A 321 20.06 10.68 9.39
N ASP A 322 20.97 11.55 8.95
CA ASP A 322 21.90 12.30 9.81
C ASP A 322 21.15 13.09 10.89
N ARG A 323 20.05 13.76 10.50
CA ARG A 323 19.19 14.50 11.44
C ARG A 323 18.48 13.55 12.42
N GLN A 324 17.93 12.42 11.95
CA GLN A 324 17.30 11.43 12.83
C GLN A 324 18.29 10.92 13.89
N GLN A 325 19.48 10.47 13.49
CA GLN A 325 20.50 9.94 14.39
C GLN A 325 20.94 10.99 15.43
N TRP A 326 21.14 12.23 14.99
CA TRP A 326 21.54 13.33 15.86
C TRP A 326 20.45 13.75 16.87
N TRP A 327 19.18 13.77 16.44
CA TRP A 327 18.05 14.02 17.34
C TRP A 327 17.80 12.86 18.32
N GLU A 328 18.10 11.61 17.94
CA GLU A 328 18.03 10.46 18.85
C GLU A 328 19.21 10.43 19.85
N GLU A 329 20.42 10.84 19.45
CA GLU A 329 21.54 11.02 20.40
C GLU A 329 21.19 12.06 21.47
N LEU A 330 20.62 13.20 21.06
CA LEU A 330 20.16 14.24 21.96
C LEU A 330 19.02 13.75 22.87
N SER A 331 18.01 13.09 22.30
CA SER A 331 16.92 12.40 23.02
C SER A 331 17.46 11.45 24.12
N GLY A 332 18.49 10.66 23.78
CA GLY A 332 19.16 9.75 24.70
C GLY A 332 19.97 10.45 25.79
N TRP A 333 20.72 11.51 25.48
CA TRP A 333 21.44 12.32 26.46
C TRP A 333 20.48 12.93 27.49
N LEU A 334 19.35 13.47 27.02
CA LEU A 334 18.30 14.07 27.86
C LEU A 334 17.68 13.00 28.78
N ARG A 335 17.39 11.80 28.28
CA ARG A 335 16.90 10.65 29.07
C ARG A 335 17.91 10.20 30.14
N ILE A 336 19.21 10.17 29.82
CA ILE A 336 20.26 9.83 30.79
C ILE A 336 20.34 10.91 31.89
N ARG A 337 20.14 12.19 31.55
CA ARG A 337 20.09 13.29 32.54
C ARG A 337 18.81 13.30 33.39
N THR A 338 17.63 12.95 32.86
CA THR A 338 16.43 12.76 33.70
C THR A 338 16.56 11.56 34.63
N ALA A 339 17.19 10.46 34.18
CA ALA A 339 17.48 9.32 35.04
C ALA A 339 18.44 9.67 36.19
N LEU A 340 19.47 10.50 35.95
CA LEU A 340 20.35 11.01 37.00
C LEU A 340 19.60 11.86 38.05
N MET A 341 18.65 12.73 37.63
CA MET A 341 17.84 13.51 38.58
C MET A 341 17.00 12.61 39.52
N ARG A 342 16.44 11.51 38.99
CA ARG A 342 15.70 10.52 39.80
C ARG A 342 16.63 9.84 40.81
N GLN A 343 17.79 9.38 40.35
CA GLN A 343 18.79 8.71 41.20
C GLN A 343 19.39 9.64 42.28
N GLU A 344 19.48 10.94 42.03
CA GLU A 344 19.95 11.93 43.01
C GLU A 344 18.99 12.03 44.22
N ALA A 345 17.68 12.05 43.97
CA ALA A 345 16.64 12.03 44.99
C ALA A 345 16.57 10.67 45.72
N GLU A 346 16.62 9.56 44.99
CA GLU A 346 16.64 8.19 45.55
C GLU A 346 17.83 7.98 46.49
N LEU A 347 19.04 8.40 46.10
CA LEU A 347 20.26 8.26 46.91
C LEU A 347 20.18 9.05 48.22
N ILE A 348 19.58 10.24 48.20
CA ILE A 348 19.39 11.05 49.41
C ILE A 348 18.47 10.34 50.40
N ILE A 349 17.34 9.82 49.93
CA ILE A 349 16.39 9.06 50.77
C ILE A 349 17.09 7.81 51.35
N GLN A 350 17.81 7.05 50.52
CA GLN A 350 18.55 5.85 50.95
C GLN A 350 19.60 6.15 52.02
N LEU A 351 20.43 7.19 51.81
CA LEU A 351 21.46 7.60 52.77
C LEU A 351 20.87 8.09 54.09
N THR A 352 19.74 8.80 54.06
CA THR A 352 19.04 9.18 55.29
C THR A 352 18.41 8.00 56.01
N SER A 353 17.82 7.03 55.29
CA SER A 353 17.23 5.84 55.91
C SER A 353 18.30 5.09 56.70
N GLN A 354 19.42 4.75 56.05
CA GLN A 354 20.57 4.09 56.68
C GLN A 354 21.09 4.85 57.91
N SER A 355 21.32 6.16 57.78
CA SER A 355 21.90 6.96 58.88
C SER A 355 20.93 7.18 60.05
N VAL A 356 19.61 7.12 59.81
CA VAL A 356 18.59 7.27 60.86
C VAL A 356 18.26 5.91 61.49
N GLU A 357 18.29 4.82 60.72
CA GLU A 357 18.24 3.44 61.22
C GLU A 357 19.37 3.16 62.20
N GLU A 358 20.60 3.61 61.91
CA GLU A 358 21.74 3.55 62.83
C GLU A 358 21.48 4.32 64.14
N LEU A 359 20.95 5.55 64.08
CA LEU A 359 20.61 6.35 65.27
C LEU A 359 19.48 5.73 66.11
N THR A 360 18.50 5.09 65.47
CA THR A 360 17.41 4.38 66.17
C THR A 360 17.91 3.05 66.76
N ALA A 361 18.84 2.35 66.12
CA ALA A 361 19.49 1.16 66.67
C ALA A 361 20.37 1.48 67.89
N ASP A 362 21.08 2.61 67.87
CA ASP A 362 21.83 3.16 69.00
C ASP A 362 20.93 3.77 70.10
N GLY A 363 19.60 3.78 69.90
CA GLY A 363 18.62 4.28 70.86
C GLY A 363 18.60 5.81 71.03
N GLN A 364 19.18 6.56 70.10
CA GLN A 364 19.24 8.03 70.13
C GLN A 364 17.99 8.69 69.54
N LEU A 365 17.21 7.98 68.72
CA LEU A 365 16.03 8.51 68.03
C LEU A 365 14.87 7.49 68.01
N GLU A 366 13.68 7.91 68.45
CA GLU A 366 12.48 7.07 68.51
C GLU A 366 11.95 6.69 67.11
N PHE A 367 11.45 5.46 66.96
CA PHE A 367 10.96 4.92 65.69
C PHE A 367 9.91 5.81 64.99
N ASP A 368 8.93 6.33 65.73
CA ASP A 368 7.89 7.23 65.22
C ASP A 368 8.47 8.51 64.59
N ASN A 369 9.63 9.00 65.09
CA ASN A 369 10.33 10.15 64.53
C ASN A 369 11.14 9.79 63.27
N MET A 370 11.65 8.55 63.18
CA MET A 370 12.31 8.01 61.98
C MET A 370 11.31 7.86 60.83
N GLU A 371 10.19 7.16 61.06
CA GLU A 371 9.17 6.92 60.03
C GLU A 371 8.59 8.25 59.50
N LYS A 372 8.37 9.21 60.40
CA LYS A 372 7.94 10.56 60.03
C LYS A 372 8.99 11.30 59.18
N LEU A 373 10.27 11.31 59.58
CA LEU A 373 11.34 11.98 58.82
C LEU A 373 11.50 11.40 57.41
N ILE A 374 11.48 10.07 57.29
CA ILE A 374 11.59 9.39 55.98
C ILE A 374 10.37 9.73 55.10
N SER A 375 9.16 9.71 55.67
CA SER A 375 7.92 10.06 54.94
C SER A 375 7.89 11.53 54.49
N GLU A 376 8.33 12.45 55.36
CA GLU A 376 8.40 13.88 55.07
C GLU A 376 9.44 14.17 53.98
N LEU A 377 10.62 13.55 54.04
CA LEU A 377 11.66 13.67 53.02
C LEU A 377 11.24 13.06 51.67
N GLN A 378 10.63 11.87 51.66
CA GLN A 378 10.08 11.26 50.44
C GLN A 378 9.07 12.19 49.75
N SER A 379 8.17 12.80 50.53
CA SER A 379 7.21 13.79 50.03
C SER A 379 7.91 15.01 49.44
N VAL A 380 8.85 15.64 50.15
CA VAL A 380 9.55 16.85 49.68
C VAL A 380 10.38 16.56 48.42
N MET A 381 11.10 15.44 48.37
CA MET A 381 11.90 15.05 47.19
C MET A 381 11.03 14.73 45.98
N SER A 382 9.91 14.02 46.17
CA SER A 382 8.97 13.70 45.08
C SER A 382 8.31 14.95 44.51
N ASN A 383 7.88 15.88 45.37
CA ASN A 383 7.26 17.15 44.94
C ASN A 383 8.24 18.02 44.14
N GLU A 384 9.51 18.11 44.54
CA GLU A 384 10.53 18.85 43.79
C GLU A 384 10.89 18.20 42.46
N LEU A 385 11.00 16.87 42.41
CA LEU A 385 11.24 16.12 41.17
C LEU A 385 10.09 16.33 40.16
N GLN A 386 8.84 16.27 40.62
CA GLN A 386 7.68 16.59 39.78
C GLN A 386 7.73 18.05 39.32
N ARG A 387 7.86 19.00 40.25
CA ARG A 387 7.92 20.45 39.95
C ARG A 387 9.00 20.79 38.93
N CYS A 388 10.20 20.22 39.05
CA CYS A 388 11.30 20.45 38.13
C CYS A 388 11.09 19.78 36.76
N THR A 389 10.52 18.58 36.68
CA THR A 389 10.24 17.92 35.39
C THR A 389 9.10 18.59 34.63
N GLU A 390 8.05 19.04 35.31
CA GLU A 390 6.97 19.87 34.72
C GLU A 390 7.53 21.19 34.17
N GLN A 391 8.27 21.95 35.00
CA GLN A 391 8.85 23.24 34.59
C GLN A 391 9.87 23.09 33.43
N LEU A 392 10.62 21.98 33.39
CA LEU A 392 11.57 21.67 32.33
C LEU A 392 10.87 21.34 31.00
N THR A 393 9.80 20.54 31.03
CA THR A 393 9.03 20.20 29.82
C THR A 393 8.28 21.41 29.28
N GLU A 394 7.68 22.25 30.13
CA GLU A 394 7.03 23.50 29.70
C GLU A 394 8.02 24.46 29.02
N GLN A 395 9.18 24.74 29.64
CA GLN A 395 10.17 25.65 29.05
C GLN A 395 10.79 25.08 27.77
N THR A 396 10.99 23.75 27.69
CA THR A 396 11.45 23.10 26.45
C THR A 396 10.41 23.25 25.33
N LEU A 397 9.12 23.03 25.63
CA LEU A 397 8.02 23.17 24.67
C LEU A 397 7.84 24.62 24.22
N GLN A 398 7.95 25.59 25.12
CA GLN A 398 7.87 27.01 24.81
C GLN A 398 9.02 27.44 23.89
N LEU A 399 10.26 27.06 24.23
CA LEU A 399 11.46 27.35 23.44
C LEU A 399 11.37 26.71 22.04
N ALA A 400 10.98 25.44 21.97
CA ALA A 400 10.73 24.70 20.73
C ALA A 400 9.70 25.40 19.84
N SER A 401 8.52 25.71 20.39
CA SER A 401 7.42 26.37 19.68
C SER A 401 7.85 27.74 19.15
N ASP A 402 8.55 28.52 19.97
CA ASP A 402 8.92 29.89 19.64
C ASP A 402 10.12 29.96 18.66
N HIS A 403 10.98 28.94 18.63
CA HIS A 403 11.98 28.77 17.58
C HIS A 403 11.32 28.35 16.26
N CYS A 404 10.54 27.27 16.24
CA CYS A 404 9.86 26.78 15.04
C CYS A 404 9.00 27.86 14.36
N ARG A 405 8.24 28.64 15.16
CA ARG A 405 7.48 29.79 14.66
C ARG A 405 8.36 30.82 13.91
N LYS A 406 9.57 31.10 14.42
CA LYS A 406 10.54 32.03 13.79
C LYS A 406 11.18 31.41 12.55
N THR A 407 11.50 30.11 12.57
CA THR A 407 12.13 29.42 11.45
C THR A 407 11.16 29.24 10.29
N ASP A 408 9.91 28.87 10.53
CA ASP A 408 8.88 28.69 9.50
C ASP A 408 8.52 30.01 8.80
N VAL A 409 8.51 31.14 9.53
CA VAL A 409 8.28 32.47 8.94
C VAL A 409 9.45 32.86 8.04
N ARG A 410 10.70 32.57 8.44
CA ARG A 410 11.89 32.79 7.60
C ARG A 410 11.93 31.86 6.39
N MET A 411 11.64 30.57 6.56
CA MET A 411 11.57 29.59 5.48
C MET A 411 10.52 29.99 4.43
N ARG A 412 9.32 30.39 4.86
CA ARG A 412 8.28 30.90 3.95
C ARG A 412 8.70 32.18 3.23
N LYS A 413 9.46 33.09 3.86
CA LYS A 413 10.04 34.26 3.18
C LYS A 413 11.13 33.86 2.17
N MET A 414 11.99 32.90 2.51
CA MET A 414 13.03 32.37 1.62
C MET A 414 12.42 31.69 0.39
N ILE A 415 11.42 30.81 0.57
CA ILE A 415 10.72 30.14 -0.54
C ILE A 415 10.01 31.18 -1.44
N LYS A 416 9.38 32.22 -0.87
CA LYS A 416 8.79 33.32 -1.67
C LYS A 416 9.85 34.09 -2.48
N ALA A 417 11.05 34.32 -1.94
CA ALA A 417 12.14 34.98 -2.65
C ALA A 417 12.74 34.08 -3.75
N GLN A 418 12.95 32.80 -3.45
CA GLN A 418 13.44 31.80 -4.40
C GLN A 418 12.47 31.61 -5.57
N ASN A 419 11.16 31.53 -5.32
CA ASN A 419 10.16 31.49 -6.40
C ASN A 419 10.24 32.73 -7.30
N ARG A 420 10.48 33.93 -6.75
CA ARG A 420 10.69 35.16 -7.55
C ARG A 420 11.95 35.07 -8.41
N GLU A 421 13.04 34.52 -7.88
CA GLU A 421 14.27 34.27 -8.64
C GLU A 421 14.02 33.30 -9.82
N SER A 422 13.24 32.23 -9.59
CA SER A 422 12.82 31.32 -10.67
C SER A 422 11.90 32.00 -11.69
N HIS A 423 11.04 32.94 -11.27
CA HIS A 423 10.22 33.74 -12.18
C HIS A 423 11.05 34.73 -13.02
N MET A 424 12.20 35.21 -12.54
CA MET A 424 13.07 36.12 -13.31
C MET A 424 13.76 35.45 -14.51
N ILE A 425 13.91 34.13 -14.53
CA ILE A 425 14.42 33.41 -15.71
C ILE A 425 13.37 33.38 -16.83
N GLN A 426 12.08 33.47 -16.48
CA GLN A 426 10.94 33.32 -17.40
C GLN A 426 10.72 34.53 -18.31
N SER A 427 11.25 35.71 -17.95
CA SER A 427 11.04 36.97 -18.68
C SER A 427 12.09 37.27 -19.75
N HIS A 428 13.04 36.37 -20.00
CA HIS A 428 13.99 36.49 -21.10
C HIS A 428 13.45 35.84 -22.38
N GLU A 429 12.66 36.59 -23.15
CA GLU A 429 11.86 36.13 -24.30
C GLU A 429 12.62 35.39 -25.42
N HIS A 430 13.96 35.41 -25.43
CA HIS A 430 14.82 34.77 -26.44
C HIS A 430 15.97 33.96 -25.79
N GLN A 431 15.66 32.85 -25.12
CA GLN A 431 16.67 31.88 -24.66
C GLN A 431 16.54 30.52 -25.35
N ASP A 432 17.68 29.88 -25.61
CA ASP A 432 17.75 28.47 -26.02
C ASP A 432 17.16 27.57 -24.92
N ALA A 433 16.27 26.65 -25.30
CA ALA A 433 15.65 25.72 -24.37
C ALA A 433 16.67 24.85 -23.60
N GLN A 434 17.84 24.54 -24.18
CA GLN A 434 18.91 23.87 -23.43
C GLN A 434 19.59 24.80 -22.42
N GLN A 435 19.63 26.11 -22.67
CA GLN A 435 20.14 27.09 -21.71
C GLN A 435 19.15 27.30 -20.56
N VAL A 436 17.85 27.42 -20.86
CA VAL A 436 16.77 27.47 -19.85
C VAL A 436 16.82 26.23 -18.96
N ALA A 437 16.93 25.04 -19.54
CA ALA A 437 17.04 23.77 -18.82
C ALA A 437 18.23 23.74 -17.82
N ARG A 438 19.41 24.21 -18.24
CA ARG A 438 20.61 24.28 -17.38
C ARG A 438 20.42 25.27 -16.23
N LEU A 439 20.07 26.52 -16.56
CA LEU A 439 19.93 27.59 -15.57
C LEU A 439 18.86 27.26 -14.53
N MET A 440 17.73 26.67 -14.94
CA MET A 440 16.67 26.25 -14.02
C MET A 440 17.07 25.07 -13.13
N ALA A 441 17.85 24.10 -13.64
CA ALA A 441 18.35 22.98 -12.83
C ALA A 441 19.43 23.45 -11.83
N GLU A 442 20.39 24.25 -12.28
CA GLU A 442 21.42 24.87 -11.42
C GLU A 442 20.80 25.75 -10.33
N LEU A 443 19.78 26.55 -10.67
CA LEU A 443 19.01 27.36 -9.72
C LEU A 443 18.26 26.48 -8.71
N THR A 444 17.66 25.37 -9.15
CA THR A 444 16.93 24.45 -8.27
C THR A 444 17.87 23.77 -7.26
N LEU A 445 19.07 23.35 -7.71
CA LEU A 445 20.12 22.79 -6.84
C LEU A 445 20.65 23.83 -5.83
N LYS A 446 20.87 25.08 -6.28
CA LYS A 446 21.21 26.24 -5.42
C LYS A 446 20.11 26.50 -4.39
N HIS A 447 18.83 26.45 -4.77
CA HIS A 447 17.71 26.66 -3.85
C HIS A 447 17.55 25.53 -2.84
N TRP A 448 17.79 24.29 -3.24
CA TRP A 448 17.74 23.12 -2.36
C TRP A 448 18.89 23.15 -1.34
N THR A 449 20.14 23.35 -1.77
CA THR A 449 21.31 23.47 -0.87
C THR A 449 21.15 24.59 0.15
N GLN A 450 20.65 25.77 -0.26
CA GLN A 450 20.34 26.88 0.63
C GLN A 450 19.28 26.54 1.70
N ARG A 451 18.27 25.71 1.37
CA ARG A 451 17.25 25.27 2.34
C ARG A 451 17.85 24.31 3.36
N GLN A 452 18.61 23.31 2.91
CA GLN A 452 19.22 22.31 3.80
C GLN A 452 20.22 22.91 4.78
N GLU A 453 21.16 23.74 4.31
CA GLU A 453 22.11 24.43 5.22
C GLU A 453 21.38 25.37 6.19
N TYR A 454 20.32 26.06 5.75
CA TYR A 454 19.51 26.88 6.65
C TYR A 454 18.84 26.04 7.75
N GLU A 455 18.22 24.92 7.39
CA GLU A 455 17.56 24.00 8.34
C GLU A 455 18.57 23.39 9.32
N LEU A 456 19.67 22.82 8.84
CA LEU A 456 20.74 22.27 9.67
C LEU A 456 21.33 23.31 10.64
N GLN A 457 21.46 24.56 10.19
CA GLN A 457 21.87 25.68 11.04
C GLN A 457 20.80 26.06 12.07
N GLN A 458 19.50 25.89 11.79
CA GLN A 458 18.44 26.15 12.77
C GLN A 458 18.31 25.03 13.79
N ASP A 459 18.48 23.78 13.37
CA ASP A 459 18.50 22.59 14.22
C ASP A 459 19.63 22.70 15.26
N ARG A 460 20.87 22.94 14.83
CA ARG A 460 22.02 23.19 15.72
C ARG A 460 21.71 24.28 16.76
N LYS A 461 21.27 25.45 16.33
CA LYS A 461 20.95 26.60 17.20
C LYS A 461 19.91 26.31 18.27
N VAL A 462 18.91 25.46 17.99
CA VAL A 462 17.90 25.11 18.99
C VAL A 462 18.38 23.99 19.92
N SER A 463 19.19 23.05 19.45
CA SER A 463 19.83 22.07 20.33
C SER A 463 20.76 22.72 21.36
N ASP A 464 21.57 23.70 20.94
CA ASP A 464 22.43 24.49 21.85
C ASP A 464 21.58 25.18 22.93
N ALA A 465 20.48 25.81 22.52
CA ALA A 465 19.57 26.50 23.41
C ALA A 465 18.85 25.55 24.39
N VAL A 466 18.38 24.39 23.93
CA VAL A 466 17.78 23.34 24.79
C VAL A 466 18.82 22.80 25.77
N CYS A 467 20.02 22.46 25.32
CA CYS A 467 21.12 22.01 26.18
C CYS A 467 21.47 23.05 27.25
N GLU A 468 21.50 24.33 26.92
CA GLU A 468 21.76 25.41 27.88
C GLU A 468 20.61 25.66 28.87
N VAL A 469 19.36 25.37 28.51
CA VAL A 469 18.24 25.34 29.46
C VAL A 469 18.37 24.14 30.41
N TRP A 470 18.59 22.95 29.85
CA TRP A 470 18.66 21.70 30.62
C TRP A 470 19.84 21.65 31.61
N LYS A 471 21.03 22.15 31.23
CA LYS A 471 22.16 22.30 32.15
C LYS A 471 21.80 23.17 33.38
N LYS A 472 21.15 24.31 33.15
CA LYS A 472 20.76 25.25 34.22
C LYS A 472 19.73 24.62 35.16
N PHE A 473 18.75 23.90 34.61
CA PHE A 473 17.79 23.14 35.42
C PHE A 473 18.44 22.04 36.26
N PHE A 474 19.41 21.29 35.70
CA PHE A 474 20.11 20.25 36.46
C PHE A 474 20.88 20.83 37.66
N CYS A 475 21.58 21.95 37.47
CA CYS A 475 22.22 22.66 38.59
C CYS A 475 21.21 23.16 39.63
N GLN A 476 20.12 23.82 39.20
CA GLN A 476 19.09 24.34 40.08
C GLN A 476 18.36 23.25 40.87
N PHE A 477 18.11 22.09 40.25
CA PHE A 477 17.55 20.91 40.91
C PHE A 477 18.49 20.40 42.01
N SER A 478 19.75 20.12 41.67
CA SER A 478 20.75 19.62 42.63
C SER A 478 20.98 20.58 43.82
N GLU A 479 21.01 21.89 43.57
CA GLU A 479 21.07 22.91 44.63
C GLU A 479 19.81 22.94 45.51
N SER A 480 18.62 22.84 44.91
CA SER A 480 17.34 22.85 45.63
C SER A 480 17.14 21.60 46.49
N VAL A 481 17.48 20.44 45.93
CA VAL A 481 17.45 19.12 46.58
C VAL A 481 18.40 19.08 47.78
N ARG A 482 19.68 19.46 47.59
CA ARG A 482 20.67 19.53 48.68
C ARG A 482 20.24 20.46 49.81
N ARG A 483 19.66 21.62 49.47
CA ARG A 483 19.14 22.59 50.43
C ARG A 483 17.97 22.02 51.24
N LEU A 484 16.94 21.50 50.57
CA LEU A 484 15.73 20.97 51.23
C LEU A 484 16.02 19.73 52.08
N TRP A 485 16.93 18.87 51.62
CA TRP A 485 17.42 17.75 52.40
C TRP A 485 18.10 18.20 53.71
N ARG A 486 19.05 19.15 53.64
CA ARG A 486 19.69 19.75 54.82
C ARG A 486 18.68 20.41 55.77
N GLU A 487 17.73 21.18 55.24
CA GLU A 487 16.66 21.83 56.02
C GLU A 487 15.79 20.80 56.77
N CYS A 488 15.31 19.76 56.07
CA CYS A 488 14.43 18.73 56.63
C CYS A 488 15.12 17.91 57.74
N VAL A 489 16.32 17.38 57.47
CA VAL A 489 17.06 16.55 58.43
C VAL A 489 17.47 17.34 59.67
N VAL A 490 18.00 18.56 59.52
CA VAL A 490 18.41 19.39 60.67
C VAL A 490 17.20 19.80 61.51
N SER A 491 16.08 20.18 60.87
CA SER A 491 14.84 20.54 61.57
C SER A 491 14.32 19.39 62.46
N MET A 492 14.26 18.17 61.92
CA MET A 492 13.75 17.00 62.64
C MET A 492 14.71 16.49 63.73
N LEU A 493 16.03 16.48 63.49
CA LEU A 493 17.02 16.08 64.51
C LEU A 493 17.08 17.06 65.70
N ILE A 494 16.84 18.36 65.48
CA ILE A 494 16.73 19.34 66.57
C ILE A 494 15.38 19.21 67.29
N THR A 495 14.27 19.07 66.54
CA THR A 495 12.91 19.02 67.11
C THR A 495 12.66 17.77 67.95
N SER A 496 13.28 16.63 67.59
CA SER A 496 13.24 15.38 68.37
C SER A 496 14.13 15.39 69.62
N SER A 497 14.96 16.43 69.83
CA SER A 497 15.96 16.53 70.91
C SER A 497 17.01 15.40 70.96
N ALA A 498 17.11 14.60 69.90
CA ALA A 498 17.98 13.42 69.81
C ALA A 498 19.48 13.76 69.86
N LEU A 499 19.88 14.90 69.28
CA LEU A 499 21.28 15.30 69.13
C LEU A 499 21.51 16.78 69.44
N SER A 500 22.72 17.09 69.89
CA SER A 500 23.22 18.46 69.96
C SER A 500 23.40 19.05 68.54
N GLU A 501 23.15 20.35 68.38
CA GLU A 501 23.27 21.11 67.13
C GLU A 501 24.64 20.92 66.43
N GLU A 502 25.73 20.81 67.19
CA GLU A 502 27.07 20.54 66.65
C GLU A 502 27.22 19.10 66.11
N HIS A 503 26.58 18.13 66.77
CA HIS A 503 26.59 16.72 66.37
C HIS A 503 25.69 16.46 65.15
N SER A 504 24.50 17.07 65.09
CA SER A 504 23.64 16.96 63.90
C SER A 504 24.27 17.63 62.67
N CYS A 505 24.96 18.77 62.84
CA CYS A 505 25.72 19.39 61.76
C CYS A 505 26.87 18.52 61.24
N THR A 506 27.65 17.88 62.13
CA THR A 506 28.73 16.96 61.71
C THR A 506 28.20 15.71 61.03
N LEU A 507 27.09 15.13 61.50
CA LEU A 507 26.44 13.99 60.86
C LEU A 507 25.96 14.32 59.43
N VAL A 508 25.25 15.43 59.23
CA VAL A 508 24.75 15.85 57.91
C VAL A 508 25.91 16.15 56.94
N ASN A 509 27.01 16.74 57.43
CA ASN A 509 28.21 16.94 56.60
C ASN A 509 28.88 15.60 56.21
N ASN A 510 28.92 14.61 57.09
CA ASN A 510 29.40 13.26 56.76
C ASN A 510 28.51 12.57 55.71
N MET A 511 27.18 12.68 55.84
CA MET A 511 26.25 12.19 54.81
C MET A 511 26.47 12.89 53.46
N GLU A 512 26.76 14.19 53.43
CA GLU A 512 26.97 14.95 52.18
C GLU A 512 28.28 14.54 51.47
N VAL A 513 29.32 14.19 52.24
CA VAL A 513 30.55 13.59 51.70
C VAL A 513 30.28 12.19 51.13
N ASN A 514 29.44 11.37 51.76
CA ASN A 514 29.04 10.08 51.21
C ASN A 514 28.21 10.26 49.90
N TRP A 515 27.22 11.16 49.95
CA TRP A 515 26.36 11.52 48.81
C TRP A 515 27.16 12.02 47.60
N THR A 516 28.09 12.96 47.78
CA THR A 516 28.93 13.49 46.68
C THR A 516 29.77 12.39 46.02
N ASN A 517 30.39 11.50 46.80
CA ASN A 517 31.16 10.37 46.27
C ASN A 517 30.28 9.40 45.47
N GLN A 518 29.10 9.03 45.98
CA GLN A 518 28.18 8.14 45.28
C GLN A 518 27.58 8.79 44.03
N MET A 519 27.25 10.08 44.07
CA MET A 519 26.79 10.83 42.89
C MET A 519 27.84 10.89 41.79
N GLN A 520 29.12 11.08 42.14
CA GLN A 520 30.20 11.04 41.15
C GLN A 520 30.36 9.64 40.53
N GLN A 521 30.10 8.57 41.29
CA GLN A 521 30.02 7.21 40.74
C GLN A 521 28.81 7.05 39.78
N LYS A 522 27.62 7.56 40.12
CA LYS A 522 26.44 7.54 39.23
C LYS A 522 26.70 8.32 37.93
N GLU A 523 27.31 9.51 38.01
CA GLU A 523 27.63 10.31 36.82
C GLU A 523 28.68 9.60 35.93
N SER A 524 29.67 8.91 36.52
CA SER A 524 30.60 8.08 35.73
C SER A 524 29.90 6.93 35.00
N HIS A 525 28.88 6.32 35.60
CA HIS A 525 28.07 5.28 34.96
C HIS A 525 27.18 5.86 33.84
N ALA A 526 26.59 7.04 34.04
CA ALA A 526 25.83 7.75 33.02
C ALA A 526 26.69 8.16 31.81
N HIS A 527 27.96 8.53 32.02
CA HIS A 527 28.91 8.74 30.94
C HIS A 527 29.19 7.46 30.13
N LEU A 528 29.30 6.30 30.79
CA LEU A 528 29.43 5.01 30.11
C LEU A 528 28.17 4.65 29.31
N GLN A 529 26.97 4.88 29.86
CA GLN A 529 25.71 4.66 29.12
C GLN A 529 25.61 5.56 27.87
N LEU A 530 26.09 6.80 27.93
CA LEU A 530 26.13 7.71 26.77
C LEU A 530 27.11 7.23 25.69
N GLN A 531 28.25 6.65 26.10
CA GLN A 531 29.19 6.02 25.17
C GLN A 531 28.57 4.79 24.49
N MET A 532 27.95 3.90 25.25
CA MET A 532 27.26 2.72 24.71
C MET A 532 26.12 3.08 23.74
N LEU A 533 25.39 4.18 24.02
CA LEU A 533 24.39 4.71 23.09
C LEU A 533 25.03 5.10 21.75
N ARG A 534 26.13 5.86 21.77
CA ARG A 534 26.83 6.29 20.55
C ARG A 534 27.39 5.10 19.76
N GLU A 535 27.97 4.11 20.44
CA GLU A 535 28.45 2.88 19.82
C GLU A 535 27.31 2.09 19.15
N HIS A 536 26.12 2.06 19.74
CA HIS A 536 24.92 1.48 19.12
C HIS A 536 24.40 2.28 17.91
N LEU A 537 24.39 3.62 17.99
CA LEU A 537 23.97 4.45 16.85
C LEU A 537 24.93 4.30 15.66
N GLU A 538 26.25 4.19 15.89
CA GLU A 538 27.23 3.92 14.84
C GLU A 538 27.06 2.53 14.22
N GLN A 539 26.77 1.49 15.03
CA GLN A 539 26.43 0.16 14.51
C GLN A 539 25.17 0.19 13.64
N SER A 540 24.14 0.94 14.06
CA SER A 540 22.92 1.14 13.27
C SER A 540 23.20 1.87 11.95
N ASN A 541 24.07 2.89 11.98
CA ASN A 541 24.56 3.61 10.80
C ASN A 541 25.29 2.67 9.82
N GLN A 542 26.17 1.80 10.30
CA GLN A 542 26.86 0.83 9.45
C GLN A 542 25.90 -0.15 8.76
N ILE A 543 24.92 -0.68 9.51
CA ILE A 543 23.86 -1.56 8.96
C ILE A 543 23.03 -0.83 7.90
N TRP A 544 22.71 0.45 8.12
CA TRP A 544 21.98 1.27 7.16
C TRP A 544 22.75 1.46 5.84
N VAL A 545 24.06 1.75 5.90
CA VAL A 545 24.91 1.92 4.71
C VAL A 545 24.97 0.65 3.88
N GLU A 546 25.05 -0.53 4.52
CA GLU A 546 25.02 -1.82 3.83
C GLU A 546 23.66 -2.08 3.16
N GLN A 547 22.54 -1.71 3.81
CA GLN A 547 21.20 -1.85 3.24
C GLN A 547 20.92 -0.87 2.08
N GLU A 548 21.33 0.40 2.18
CA GLU A 548 21.20 1.36 1.07
C GLU A 548 22.03 0.89 -0.14
N ALA A 549 23.28 0.48 0.07
CA ALA A 549 24.15 0.00 -1.01
C ALA A 549 23.54 -1.21 -1.76
N LEU A 550 22.88 -2.14 -1.05
CA LEU A 550 22.15 -3.25 -1.66
C LEU A 550 20.93 -2.77 -2.46
N ALA A 551 20.12 -1.86 -1.91
CA ALA A 551 18.94 -1.31 -2.59
C ALA A 551 19.31 -0.50 -3.86
N THR A 552 20.32 0.38 -3.77
CA THR A 552 20.84 1.13 -4.92
C THR A 552 21.39 0.19 -6.00
N THR A 553 22.05 -0.90 -5.61
CA THR A 553 22.56 -1.92 -6.55
C THR A 553 21.41 -2.65 -7.26
N ALA A 554 20.35 -3.03 -6.54
CA ALA A 554 19.16 -3.66 -7.12
C ALA A 554 18.41 -2.72 -8.08
N LEU A 555 18.23 -1.45 -7.70
CA LEU A 555 17.61 -0.42 -8.54
C LEU A 555 18.41 -0.15 -9.82
N HIS A 556 19.75 -0.07 -9.72
CA HIS A 556 20.63 0.05 -10.88
C HIS A 556 20.56 -1.18 -11.79
N HIS A 557 20.46 -2.39 -11.21
CA HIS A 557 20.28 -3.62 -11.98
C HIS A 557 18.96 -3.62 -12.76
N LEU A 558 17.84 -3.30 -12.12
CA LEU A 558 16.52 -3.17 -12.77
C LEU A 558 16.59 -2.21 -13.96
N GLY A 559 17.15 -1.02 -13.75
CA GLY A 559 17.30 -0.02 -14.81
C GLY A 559 18.18 -0.47 -15.97
N HIS A 560 19.32 -1.12 -15.67
CA HIS A 560 20.19 -1.68 -16.69
C HIS A 560 19.52 -2.76 -17.53
N GLN A 561 18.81 -3.72 -16.91
CA GLN A 561 18.11 -4.78 -17.67
C GLN A 561 16.93 -4.22 -18.48
N ASN A 562 16.12 -3.33 -17.90
CA ASN A 562 14.98 -2.74 -18.60
C ASN A 562 15.42 -1.94 -19.85
N MET A 563 16.47 -1.12 -19.69
CA MET A 563 17.04 -0.36 -20.80
C MET A 563 17.68 -1.28 -21.85
N LYS A 564 18.43 -2.31 -21.43
CA LYS A 564 19.03 -3.30 -22.32
C LYS A 564 17.98 -4.05 -23.16
N VAL A 565 16.86 -4.44 -22.57
CA VAL A 565 15.74 -5.07 -23.29
C VAL A 565 15.11 -4.10 -24.29
N THR A 566 14.78 -2.87 -23.86
CA THR A 566 14.16 -1.85 -24.73
C THR A 566 15.04 -1.53 -25.94
N VAL A 567 16.34 -1.28 -25.73
CA VAL A 567 17.30 -1.03 -26.82
C VAL A 567 17.47 -2.26 -27.72
N ALA A 568 17.50 -3.47 -27.16
CA ALA A 568 17.62 -4.71 -27.94
C ALA A 568 16.38 -5.00 -28.82
N VAL A 569 15.19 -4.56 -28.42
CA VAL A 569 13.98 -4.63 -29.26
C VAL A 569 14.03 -3.57 -30.36
N VAL A 570 14.23 -2.30 -29.99
CA VAL A 570 14.21 -1.17 -30.93
C VAL A 570 15.28 -1.31 -32.02
N THR A 571 16.48 -1.80 -31.68
CA THR A 571 17.59 -1.94 -32.67
C THR A 571 17.42 -3.11 -33.65
N ARG A 572 16.54 -4.09 -33.36
CA ARG A 572 16.19 -5.18 -34.29
C ARG A 572 15.27 -4.69 -35.41
N GLN A 573 14.40 -3.73 -35.13
CA GLN A 573 13.44 -3.19 -36.09
C GLN A 573 14.13 -2.16 -37.00
N LYS A 574 14.13 -2.40 -38.32
CA LYS A 574 14.85 -1.54 -39.28
C LYS A 574 14.25 -0.14 -39.35
N ASP A 575 12.93 -0.07 -39.24
CA ASP A 575 12.12 1.11 -39.49
C ASP A 575 12.13 2.11 -38.32
N LEU A 576 12.55 1.66 -37.12
CA LEU A 576 12.70 2.51 -35.93
C LEU A 576 14.09 3.18 -35.80
N ARG A 577 15.02 2.96 -36.74
CA ARG A 577 16.41 3.44 -36.64
C ARG A 577 16.57 4.95 -36.53
N GLY A 578 15.59 5.74 -36.97
CA GLY A 578 15.57 7.20 -36.76
C GLY A 578 15.15 7.64 -35.35
N SER A 579 14.35 6.83 -34.64
CA SER A 579 13.68 7.22 -33.39
C SER A 579 14.32 6.64 -32.13
N VAL A 580 15.38 5.82 -32.25
CA VAL A 580 16.00 5.06 -31.14
C VAL A 580 16.34 5.95 -29.95
N ALA A 581 17.06 7.05 -30.17
CA ALA A 581 17.49 7.97 -29.11
C ALA A 581 16.32 8.66 -28.38
N VAL A 582 15.19 8.86 -29.07
CA VAL A 582 13.98 9.45 -28.50
C VAL A 582 13.25 8.43 -27.62
N ILE A 583 13.06 7.20 -28.11
CA ILE A 583 12.44 6.10 -27.33
C ILE A 583 13.29 5.79 -26.08
N GLU A 584 14.61 5.66 -26.26
CA GLU A 584 15.56 5.43 -25.18
C GLU A 584 15.55 6.58 -24.15
N GLY A 585 15.45 7.83 -24.62
CA GLY A 585 15.35 9.00 -23.76
C GLY A 585 14.05 9.07 -22.96
N LYS A 586 12.89 8.86 -23.60
CA LYS A 586 11.58 8.80 -22.95
C LYS A 586 11.52 7.68 -21.90
N GLN A 587 12.05 6.50 -22.22
CA GLN A 587 12.14 5.37 -21.27
C GLN A 587 13.08 5.68 -20.10
N ARG A 588 14.24 6.33 -20.36
CA ARG A 588 15.21 6.70 -19.33
C ARG A 588 14.65 7.73 -18.34
N LEU A 589 13.81 8.66 -18.78
CA LEU A 589 13.16 9.64 -17.92
C LEU A 589 12.22 8.96 -16.91
N LEU A 590 11.29 8.11 -17.38
CA LEU A 590 10.39 7.36 -16.49
C LEU A 590 11.16 6.41 -15.55
N LEU A 591 12.22 5.76 -16.04
CA LEU A 591 13.08 4.91 -15.22
C LEU A 591 13.74 5.68 -14.07
N SER A 592 14.29 6.88 -14.34
CA SER A 592 14.94 7.69 -13.32
C SER A 592 13.94 8.17 -12.25
N ASP A 593 12.77 8.64 -12.68
CA ASP A 593 11.69 9.10 -11.79
C ASP A 593 11.17 7.95 -10.90
N ILE A 594 10.98 6.75 -11.46
CA ILE A 594 10.61 5.55 -10.67
C ILE A 594 11.74 5.15 -9.71
N GLN A 595 13.01 5.19 -10.12
CA GLN A 595 14.14 4.88 -9.23
C GLN A 595 14.21 5.83 -8.02
N HIS A 596 13.93 7.13 -8.19
CA HIS A 596 13.88 8.08 -7.07
C HIS A 596 12.79 7.76 -6.05
N HIS A 597 11.57 7.45 -6.53
CA HIS A 597 10.45 7.10 -5.67
C HIS A 597 10.69 5.76 -4.93
N LEU A 598 11.27 4.77 -5.58
CA LEU A 598 11.66 3.50 -4.94
C LEU A 598 12.79 3.67 -3.91
N THR A 599 13.76 4.56 -4.16
CA THR A 599 14.82 4.86 -3.19
C THR A 599 14.24 5.52 -1.93
N ALA A 600 13.30 6.47 -2.10
CA ALA A 600 12.56 7.04 -0.99
C ALA A 600 11.68 6.01 -0.26
N GLN A 601 11.05 5.08 -0.98
CA GLN A 601 10.24 4.01 -0.37
C GLN A 601 11.08 3.03 0.44
N HIS A 602 12.28 2.66 -0.03
CA HIS A 602 13.20 1.81 0.74
C HIS A 602 13.55 2.44 2.09
N PHE A 603 13.87 3.74 2.10
CA PHE A 603 14.09 4.51 3.33
C PHE A 603 12.81 4.61 4.19
N TYR A 604 11.63 4.76 3.57
CA TYR A 604 10.35 4.76 4.26
C TYR A 604 10.09 3.45 5.00
N ASN A 605 10.22 2.32 4.31
CA ASN A 605 10.03 0.98 4.85
C ASN A 605 11.05 0.71 5.97
N ALA A 606 12.33 1.03 5.76
CA ALA A 606 13.39 0.88 6.78
C ALA A 606 13.07 1.68 8.07
N THR A 607 12.63 2.94 7.95
CA THR A 607 12.26 3.78 9.10
C THR A 607 10.99 3.26 9.81
N LEU A 608 10.02 2.76 9.05
CA LEU A 608 8.80 2.11 9.58
C LEU A 608 9.12 0.82 10.35
N ARG A 609 10.14 0.07 9.91
CA ARG A 609 10.67 -1.12 10.60
C ARG A 609 11.36 -0.76 11.91
N GLU A 610 11.99 0.40 12.00
CA GLU A 610 12.47 0.93 13.27
C GLU A 610 11.29 1.22 14.22
N MET A 611 10.18 1.78 13.72
CA MET A 611 8.97 1.97 14.53
C MET A 611 8.43 0.64 15.09
N THR A 612 8.29 -0.40 14.27
CA THR A 612 7.74 -1.69 14.72
C THR A 612 8.70 -2.47 15.63
N THR A 613 10.02 -2.39 15.40
CA THR A 613 11.02 -3.03 16.27
C THR A 613 11.17 -2.35 17.63
N THR A 614 10.88 -1.04 17.76
CA THR A 614 10.77 -0.43 19.10
C THR A 614 9.64 -1.01 19.96
N GLN A 615 8.73 -1.80 19.37
CA GLN A 615 7.61 -2.46 20.04
C GLN A 615 7.75 -3.99 20.14
N CYS A 616 8.76 -4.61 19.50
CA CYS A 616 8.89 -6.08 19.47
C CYS A 616 10.35 -6.55 19.37
N LEU A 617 10.74 -7.50 20.24
CA LEU A 617 12.13 -7.96 20.44
C LEU A 617 12.71 -8.84 19.31
N HIS A 618 11.92 -9.29 18.34
CA HIS A 618 12.38 -10.09 17.21
C HIS A 618 11.62 -9.77 15.92
N THR A 619 12.34 -9.47 14.83
CA THR A 619 11.85 -9.57 13.44
C THR A 619 13.00 -9.96 12.51
N ASP A 620 12.70 -10.74 11.46
CA ASP A 620 13.71 -11.24 10.52
C ASP A 620 14.05 -10.24 9.40
N SER A 621 15.35 -10.12 9.11
CA SER A 621 15.89 -9.27 8.03
C SER A 621 15.38 -9.64 6.62
N GLN A 622 14.93 -10.89 6.43
CA GLN A 622 14.33 -11.37 5.18
C GLN A 622 13.13 -10.54 4.71
N SER A 623 12.42 -9.90 5.64
CA SER A 623 11.17 -9.17 5.34
C SER A 623 11.39 -7.88 4.55
N LEU A 624 12.47 -7.12 4.79
CA LEU A 624 12.79 -5.89 4.02
C LEU A 624 13.12 -6.24 2.56
N HIS A 625 13.83 -7.34 2.36
CA HIS A 625 14.17 -7.84 1.04
C HIS A 625 12.91 -8.26 0.25
N GLN A 626 11.90 -8.84 0.92
CA GLN A 626 10.64 -9.19 0.26
C GLN A 626 9.82 -7.95 -0.16
N GLU A 627 9.75 -6.90 0.66
CA GLU A 627 9.14 -5.62 0.29
C GLU A 627 9.83 -5.00 -0.93
N LEU A 628 11.16 -4.88 -0.88
CA LEU A 628 11.95 -4.34 -1.98
C LEU A 628 11.75 -5.13 -3.28
N LEU A 629 11.65 -6.46 -3.24
CA LEU A 629 11.38 -7.29 -4.41
C LEU A 629 9.97 -7.03 -4.99
N SER A 630 8.95 -6.86 -4.16
CA SER A 630 7.58 -6.52 -4.59
C SER A 630 7.51 -5.14 -5.26
N ASP A 631 8.21 -4.16 -4.70
CA ASP A 631 8.27 -2.80 -5.25
C ASP A 631 9.08 -2.76 -6.56
N LEU A 632 10.13 -3.59 -6.70
CA LEU A 632 10.89 -3.77 -7.95
C LEU A 632 10.09 -4.52 -9.03
N GLU A 633 9.26 -5.49 -8.67
CA GLU A 633 8.43 -6.25 -9.61
C GLU A 633 7.35 -5.36 -10.25
N THR A 634 6.56 -4.67 -9.42
CA THR A 634 5.54 -3.71 -9.89
C THR A 634 6.16 -2.59 -10.75
N ALA A 635 7.30 -2.04 -10.34
CA ALA A 635 8.08 -1.10 -11.16
C ALA A 635 8.55 -1.71 -12.49
N SER A 636 8.98 -2.97 -12.51
CA SER A 636 9.36 -3.65 -13.75
C SER A 636 8.18 -3.79 -14.72
N GLU A 637 6.94 -3.95 -14.24
CA GLU A 637 5.76 -4.09 -15.08
C GLU A 637 5.35 -2.76 -15.71
N LEU A 638 5.30 -1.69 -14.90
CA LEU A 638 5.03 -0.32 -15.35
C LEU A 638 6.01 0.11 -16.44
N LEU A 639 7.32 -0.11 -16.22
CA LEU A 639 8.36 0.21 -17.20
C LEU A 639 8.27 -0.64 -18.47
N ARG A 640 7.82 -1.91 -18.37
CA ARG A 640 7.64 -2.82 -19.51
C ARG A 640 6.46 -2.40 -20.38
N GLY A 641 5.32 -2.04 -19.77
CA GLY A 641 4.14 -1.51 -20.46
C GLY A 641 4.41 -0.17 -21.15
N HIS A 642 5.14 0.73 -20.49
CA HIS A 642 5.54 2.01 -21.11
C HIS A 642 6.46 1.78 -22.33
N ALA A 643 7.47 0.91 -22.23
CA ALA A 643 8.34 0.58 -23.36
C ALA A 643 7.56 0.00 -24.56
N GLN A 644 6.61 -0.91 -24.31
CA GLN A 644 5.72 -1.46 -25.34
C GLN A 644 4.84 -0.39 -26.00
N SER A 645 4.32 0.57 -25.23
CA SER A 645 3.57 1.72 -25.75
C SER A 645 4.42 2.59 -26.66
N LEU A 646 5.61 3.03 -26.22
CA LEU A 646 6.54 3.84 -27.03
C LEU A 646 6.90 3.16 -28.36
N ILE A 647 7.21 1.86 -28.33
CA ILE A 647 7.56 1.07 -29.52
C ILE A 647 6.37 0.95 -30.47
N SER A 648 5.15 0.72 -29.93
CA SER A 648 3.93 0.64 -30.72
C SER A 648 3.58 1.98 -31.41
N HIS A 649 3.73 3.10 -30.71
CA HIS A 649 3.53 4.43 -31.28
C HIS A 649 4.57 4.77 -32.35
N ALA A 650 5.85 4.46 -32.12
CA ALA A 650 6.91 4.68 -33.10
C ALA A 650 6.73 3.80 -34.37
N LEU A 651 6.28 2.55 -34.22
CA LEU A 651 5.91 1.71 -35.37
C LEU A 651 4.75 2.32 -36.16
N ALA A 652 3.67 2.74 -35.48
CA ALA A 652 2.54 3.40 -36.12
C ALA A 652 2.94 4.69 -36.87
N ARG A 653 3.91 5.45 -36.35
CA ARG A 653 4.51 6.62 -37.01
C ARG A 653 5.27 6.23 -38.29
N SER A 654 6.13 5.20 -38.23
CA SER A 654 6.90 4.74 -39.41
C SER A 654 5.99 4.27 -40.55
N VAL A 655 4.93 3.51 -40.23
CA VAL A 655 3.92 3.05 -41.21
C VAL A 655 3.16 4.21 -41.85
N ARG A 656 2.75 5.22 -41.07
CA ARG A 656 2.09 6.42 -41.60
C ARG A 656 2.97 7.20 -42.57
N LEU A 657 4.25 7.39 -42.24
CA LEU A 657 5.19 8.13 -43.08
C LEU A 657 5.45 7.40 -44.42
N GLY A 658 5.67 6.08 -44.40
CA GLY A 658 5.82 5.28 -45.62
C GLY A 658 4.59 5.34 -46.53
N LEU A 659 3.37 5.39 -45.97
CA LEU A 659 2.14 5.60 -46.76
C LEU A 659 2.10 6.99 -47.43
N VAL A 660 2.55 8.04 -46.74
CA VAL A 660 2.55 9.42 -47.28
C VAL A 660 3.59 9.60 -48.40
N GLU A 661 4.74 8.93 -48.31
CA GLU A 661 5.71 8.89 -49.41
C GLU A 661 5.20 8.08 -50.60
N SER A 662 4.56 6.93 -50.36
CA SER A 662 3.92 6.12 -51.41
C SER A 662 2.85 6.93 -52.18
N VAL A 663 1.98 7.68 -51.50
CA VAL A 663 0.93 8.51 -52.14
C VAL A 663 1.51 9.65 -53.00
N ARG A 664 2.80 10.01 -52.84
CA ARG A 664 3.50 10.96 -53.71
C ARG A 664 4.18 10.30 -54.92
N SER A 665 4.28 8.97 -54.99
CA SER A 665 4.97 8.24 -56.05
C SER A 665 4.04 7.27 -56.77
N ASP A 666 3.62 7.68 -57.98
CA ASP A 666 2.77 6.97 -58.94
C ASP A 666 1.29 6.73 -58.60
N LYS A 667 0.47 6.81 -59.66
CA LYS A 667 -0.99 6.61 -59.64
C LYS A 667 -1.40 5.33 -60.37
N THR A 668 -1.18 4.16 -59.77
CA THR A 668 -2.01 2.95 -59.99
C THR A 668 -1.66 1.86 -58.99
N ALA A 669 -2.67 1.10 -58.54
CA ALA A 669 -2.55 -0.11 -57.72
C ALA A 669 -1.78 0.04 -56.39
N VAL A 670 -2.52 0.25 -55.30
CA VAL A 670 -2.05 -0.16 -53.97
C VAL A 670 -2.09 -1.69 -53.93
N ASP A 671 -0.96 -2.31 -54.23
CA ASP A 671 -0.79 -3.76 -54.30
C ASP A 671 -0.95 -4.42 -52.92
N ASP A 672 -1.69 -5.53 -52.84
CA ASP A 672 -1.94 -6.25 -51.58
C ASP A 672 -0.64 -6.84 -50.99
N GLY A 673 0.40 -7.02 -51.82
CA GLY A 673 1.76 -7.32 -51.34
C GLY A 673 2.31 -6.30 -50.34
N HIS A 674 1.93 -5.01 -50.44
CA HIS A 674 2.32 -4.00 -49.44
C HIS A 674 1.54 -4.14 -48.12
N LYS A 675 0.29 -4.62 -48.14
CA LYS A 675 -0.44 -4.97 -46.90
C LYS A 675 0.19 -6.18 -46.21
N GLU A 676 0.54 -7.22 -46.97
CA GLU A 676 1.25 -8.38 -46.42
C GLU A 676 2.61 -7.99 -45.85
N GLN A 677 3.36 -7.11 -46.53
CA GLN A 677 4.65 -6.61 -46.05
C GLN A 677 4.48 -5.86 -44.73
N LEU A 678 3.48 -4.98 -44.61
CA LEU A 678 3.16 -4.26 -43.38
C LEU A 678 2.67 -5.17 -42.26
N MET A 679 1.82 -6.17 -42.55
CA MET A 679 1.40 -7.15 -41.55
C MET A 679 2.56 -8.03 -41.09
N ARG A 680 3.46 -8.48 -41.99
CA ARG A 680 4.70 -9.18 -41.59
C ARG A 680 5.59 -8.32 -40.70
N ILE A 681 5.82 -7.05 -41.03
CA ILE A 681 6.62 -6.13 -40.19
C ILE A 681 6.00 -5.94 -38.80
N LEU A 682 4.66 -5.85 -38.70
CA LEU A 682 3.96 -5.73 -37.43
C LEU A 682 3.91 -7.04 -36.62
N LEU A 683 3.89 -8.21 -37.28
CA LEU A 683 3.93 -9.53 -36.63
C LEU A 683 5.35 -9.91 -36.17
N ASP A 684 6.37 -9.72 -37.02
CA ASP A 684 7.79 -9.89 -36.68
C ASP A 684 8.27 -8.92 -35.57
N SER A 685 7.50 -7.86 -35.29
CA SER A 685 7.81 -6.87 -34.25
C SER A 685 7.92 -7.48 -32.85
N GLY A 686 7.17 -8.57 -32.58
CA GLY A 686 7.16 -9.32 -31.32
C GLY A 686 6.76 -8.54 -30.06
N CYS A 687 6.33 -7.28 -30.18
CA CYS A 687 6.16 -6.36 -29.04
C CYS A 687 4.85 -5.56 -29.05
N VAL A 688 4.01 -5.71 -30.08
CA VAL A 688 2.65 -5.17 -30.11
C VAL A 688 1.70 -6.28 -29.64
N SER A 689 0.93 -6.04 -28.57
CA SER A 689 -0.08 -7.03 -28.15
C SER A 689 -1.16 -7.17 -29.22
N HIS A 690 -1.74 -8.38 -29.36
CA HIS A 690 -2.75 -8.65 -30.39
C HIS A 690 -3.85 -7.57 -30.43
N ASP A 691 -4.34 -7.13 -29.28
CA ASP A 691 -5.42 -6.14 -29.17
C ASP A 691 -4.97 -4.72 -29.50
N SER A 692 -3.69 -4.39 -29.26
CA SER A 692 -3.10 -3.11 -29.66
C SER A 692 -3.02 -3.02 -31.18
N LEU A 693 -2.63 -4.13 -31.82
CA LEU A 693 -2.61 -4.33 -33.27
C LEU A 693 -4.05 -4.29 -33.83
N PHE A 694 -4.96 -5.05 -33.22
CA PHE A 694 -6.37 -5.15 -33.59
C PHE A 694 -7.10 -3.82 -33.45
N THR A 695 -6.89 -3.04 -32.39
CA THR A 695 -7.54 -1.74 -32.20
C THR A 695 -7.03 -0.70 -33.21
N LEU A 696 -5.75 -0.77 -33.58
CA LEU A 696 -5.16 0.10 -34.59
C LEU A 696 -5.64 -0.28 -36.00
N ILE A 697 -5.75 -1.59 -36.29
CA ILE A 697 -6.39 -2.12 -37.51
C ILE A 697 -7.87 -1.76 -37.55
N MET A 698 -8.62 -1.88 -36.46
CA MET A 698 -10.07 -1.58 -36.42
C MET A 698 -10.35 -0.09 -36.55
N ASN A 699 -9.51 0.79 -36.01
CA ASN A 699 -9.60 2.23 -36.26
C ASN A 699 -9.20 2.60 -37.71
N TYR A 700 -8.25 1.88 -38.31
CA TYR A 700 -7.94 2.02 -39.73
C TYR A 700 -9.10 1.53 -40.62
N CYS A 701 -9.70 0.39 -40.28
CA CYS A 701 -10.86 -0.17 -40.95
C CYS A 701 -12.13 0.67 -40.76
N SER A 702 -12.35 1.32 -39.61
CA SER A 702 -13.50 2.22 -39.40
C SER A 702 -13.34 3.55 -40.15
N HIS A 703 -12.11 4.07 -40.28
CA HIS A 703 -11.83 5.19 -41.18
C HIS A 703 -11.98 4.80 -42.66
N LEU A 704 -11.54 3.61 -43.07
CA LEU A 704 -11.82 3.12 -44.42
C LEU A 704 -13.31 2.90 -44.65
N GLN A 705 -14.06 2.34 -43.69
CA GLN A 705 -15.51 2.16 -43.78
C GLN A 705 -16.25 3.49 -43.88
N THR A 706 -15.85 4.54 -43.15
CA THR A 706 -16.49 5.88 -43.28
C THR A 706 -16.19 6.55 -44.62
N VAL A 707 -15.08 6.25 -45.28
CA VAL A 707 -14.80 6.68 -46.67
C VAL A 707 -15.55 5.82 -47.70
N VAL A 708 -15.63 4.49 -47.50
CA VAL A 708 -16.23 3.54 -48.45
C VAL A 708 -17.76 3.54 -48.40
N THR A 709 -18.38 3.76 -47.23
CA THR A 709 -19.86 3.83 -47.09
C THR A 709 -20.49 5.04 -47.81
N ALA A 710 -19.69 6.00 -48.26
CA ALA A 710 -20.14 7.05 -49.18
C ALA A 710 -20.44 6.51 -50.61
N THR A 711 -20.03 5.29 -50.95
CA THR A 711 -20.16 4.72 -52.31
C THR A 711 -20.60 3.25 -52.36
N GLN A 712 -21.92 3.08 -52.50
CA GLN A 712 -22.61 2.03 -53.30
C GLN A 712 -22.48 0.53 -52.92
N LEU A 713 -23.61 0.00 -52.42
CA LEU A 713 -24.31 -1.23 -52.87
C LEU A 713 -23.63 -2.63 -52.79
N CYS A 714 -24.27 -3.49 -52.00
CA CYS A 714 -24.18 -4.97 -51.92
C CYS A 714 -24.54 -5.71 -53.23
N PRO A 715 -24.41 -7.08 -53.31
CA PRO A 715 -23.54 -8.02 -52.54
C PRO A 715 -22.83 -9.10 -53.40
N SER A 716 -21.90 -9.87 -52.80
CA SER A 716 -21.87 -11.36 -52.81
C SER A 716 -20.59 -11.95 -52.16
N GLN A 717 -20.63 -13.23 -51.81
CA GLN A 717 -19.53 -14.04 -51.20
C GLN A 717 -18.56 -14.58 -52.30
N GLU A 718 -17.45 -15.28 -52.06
CA GLU A 718 -16.97 -16.10 -50.91
C GLU A 718 -15.43 -16.03 -50.73
N HIS A 719 -14.93 -16.42 -49.55
CA HIS A 719 -13.60 -17.00 -49.38
C HIS A 719 -13.59 -17.94 -48.14
N SER A 720 -12.83 -19.03 -48.20
CA SER A 720 -12.91 -20.16 -47.25
C SER A 720 -11.98 -20.02 -46.02
N PRO A 721 -12.45 -20.33 -44.79
CA PRO A 721 -11.60 -20.45 -43.60
C PRO A 721 -10.92 -21.83 -43.51
N SER A 722 -9.94 -21.94 -42.60
CA SER A 722 -9.38 -23.22 -42.12
C SER A 722 -10.44 -24.09 -41.42
N PRO A 723 -10.28 -25.43 -41.38
CA PRO A 723 -11.25 -26.32 -40.75
C PRO A 723 -11.46 -25.99 -39.26
N SER A 724 -12.72 -25.80 -38.87
CA SER A 724 -13.11 -25.58 -37.48
C SER A 724 -13.01 -26.88 -36.68
N VAL A 725 -12.35 -26.81 -35.53
CA VAL A 725 -12.32 -27.87 -34.49
C VAL A 725 -13.62 -27.90 -33.66
N MET A 726 -14.43 -26.85 -33.75
CA MET A 726 -15.69 -26.69 -33.02
C MET A 726 -16.91 -27.17 -33.83
N ALA A 727 -17.77 -27.96 -33.20
CA ALA A 727 -19.07 -28.36 -33.73
C ALA A 727 -20.08 -27.20 -33.61
N SER A 728 -20.62 -26.73 -34.73
CA SER A 728 -21.56 -25.61 -34.75
C SER A 728 -23.01 -26.09 -34.72
N GLY A 729 -23.75 -25.77 -33.65
CA GLY A 729 -25.20 -26.01 -33.56
C GLY A 729 -25.64 -27.26 -32.78
N VAL A 730 -24.72 -28.00 -32.17
CA VAL A 730 -25.05 -29.09 -31.23
C VAL A 730 -25.15 -28.52 -29.82
N THR A 731 -26.27 -28.74 -29.13
CA THR A 731 -26.46 -28.36 -27.72
C THR A 731 -26.01 -29.49 -26.80
N GLY A 732 -25.22 -29.16 -25.77
CA GLY A 732 -24.60 -30.10 -24.84
C GLY A 732 -25.54 -31.19 -24.28
N SER A 733 -25.05 -32.44 -24.26
CA SER A 733 -25.84 -33.61 -23.85
C SER A 733 -25.98 -33.80 -22.33
N VAL A 734 -25.03 -33.25 -21.58
CA VAL A 734 -24.87 -33.35 -20.12
C VAL A 734 -24.82 -31.98 -19.45
N SER A 735 -25.07 -31.94 -18.14
CA SER A 735 -24.83 -30.76 -17.30
C SER A 735 -23.57 -30.94 -16.46
N VAL A 736 -22.75 -29.90 -16.34
CA VAL A 736 -21.48 -29.94 -15.61
C VAL A 736 -21.55 -29.04 -14.39
N ALA A 737 -21.20 -29.60 -13.23
CA ALA A 737 -20.98 -28.88 -11.98
C ALA A 737 -19.48 -28.88 -11.69
N LEU A 738 -18.86 -27.71 -11.62
CA LEU A 738 -17.41 -27.54 -11.46
C LEU A 738 -17.07 -26.99 -10.06
N HIS A 739 -16.23 -27.69 -9.31
CA HIS A 739 -15.74 -27.25 -8.00
C HIS A 739 -14.55 -26.29 -8.16
N PRO A 740 -14.53 -25.11 -7.49
CA PRO A 740 -13.39 -24.18 -7.50
C PRO A 740 -12.02 -24.79 -7.21
N LEU A 741 -11.92 -25.85 -6.39
CA LEU A 741 -10.69 -26.60 -6.14
C LEU A 741 -10.00 -27.06 -7.44
N VAL A 742 -10.78 -27.47 -8.45
CA VAL A 742 -10.25 -27.87 -9.76
C VAL A 742 -9.52 -26.70 -10.43
N ILE A 743 -10.10 -25.50 -10.37
CA ILE A 743 -9.54 -24.28 -10.97
C ILE A 743 -8.26 -23.87 -10.22
N LEU A 744 -8.24 -24.00 -8.89
CA LEU A 744 -7.07 -23.76 -8.05
C LEU A 744 -5.91 -24.72 -8.41
N ASN A 745 -6.16 -26.03 -8.49
CA ASN A 745 -5.16 -27.03 -8.84
C ASN A 745 -4.53 -26.77 -10.23
N ILE A 746 -5.36 -26.46 -11.25
CA ILE A 746 -4.87 -26.16 -12.60
C ILE A 746 -4.02 -24.88 -12.61
N SER A 747 -4.41 -23.88 -11.81
CA SER A 747 -3.68 -22.62 -11.67
C SER A 747 -2.32 -22.81 -10.98
N ASP A 748 -2.27 -23.59 -9.89
CA ASP A 748 -1.02 -23.95 -9.19
C ASP A 748 -0.08 -24.75 -10.10
N HIS A 749 -0.58 -25.80 -10.77
CA HIS A 749 0.18 -26.60 -11.73
C HIS A 749 0.84 -25.73 -12.81
N TRP A 750 0.08 -24.81 -13.41
CA TRP A 750 0.58 -23.88 -14.43
C TRP A 750 1.59 -22.86 -13.88
N ILE A 751 1.29 -22.21 -12.76
CA ILE A 751 2.18 -21.22 -12.13
C ILE A 751 3.50 -21.87 -11.70
N ARG A 752 3.46 -23.07 -11.12
CA ARG A 752 4.64 -23.78 -10.64
C ARG A 752 5.57 -24.19 -11.79
N LEU A 753 5.06 -24.80 -12.86
CA LEU A 753 5.89 -25.17 -14.01
C LEU A 753 6.41 -23.93 -14.76
N ARG A 754 5.58 -22.89 -14.92
CA ARG A 754 6.01 -21.59 -15.46
C ARG A 754 7.14 -20.95 -14.64
N SER A 755 7.09 -21.08 -13.31
CA SER A 755 8.13 -20.59 -12.40
C SER A 755 9.42 -21.40 -12.50
N GLN A 756 9.33 -22.73 -12.57
CA GLN A 756 10.49 -23.63 -12.64
C GLN A 756 11.26 -23.52 -13.97
N GLU A 757 10.57 -23.36 -15.10
CA GLU A 757 11.20 -23.28 -16.43
C GLU A 757 11.37 -21.85 -16.98
N GLY A 758 10.77 -20.84 -16.34
CA GLY A 758 10.87 -19.43 -16.76
C GLY A 758 10.16 -19.08 -18.09
N ARG A 759 9.32 -19.98 -18.60
CA ARG A 759 8.56 -19.83 -19.86
C ARG A 759 7.11 -20.30 -19.69
N VAL A 760 6.22 -19.95 -20.61
CA VAL A 760 4.85 -20.49 -20.61
C VAL A 760 4.89 -21.91 -21.18
N ILE A 761 4.32 -22.87 -20.44
CA ILE A 761 4.17 -24.28 -20.84
C ILE A 761 2.69 -24.65 -20.81
N GLN A 762 2.28 -25.53 -21.71
CA GLN A 762 0.97 -26.19 -21.68
C GLN A 762 1.01 -27.30 -20.62
N VAL A 763 0.26 -27.11 -19.53
CA VAL A 763 0.07 -28.18 -18.52
C VAL A 763 -1.10 -29.08 -18.89
N ILE A 764 -1.03 -30.36 -18.50
CA ILE A 764 -2.02 -31.40 -18.81
C ILE A 764 -2.31 -32.22 -17.56
N GLY A 765 -3.58 -32.57 -17.33
CA GLY A 765 -3.93 -33.43 -16.20
C GLY A 765 -5.31 -34.05 -16.28
N ALA A 766 -5.63 -34.84 -15.26
CA ALA A 766 -6.85 -35.61 -15.10
C ALA A 766 -7.91 -34.83 -14.32
N LEU A 767 -9.18 -35.03 -14.68
CA LEU A 767 -10.36 -34.58 -13.94
C LEU A 767 -11.03 -35.78 -13.27
N ILE A 768 -11.36 -35.65 -11.98
CA ILE A 768 -12.05 -36.68 -11.21
C ILE A 768 -13.23 -36.11 -10.42
N GLY A 769 -14.22 -36.95 -10.15
CA GLY A 769 -15.44 -36.55 -9.45
C GLY A 769 -16.53 -37.60 -9.59
N LYS A 770 -17.79 -37.18 -9.72
CA LYS A 770 -18.96 -38.06 -9.76
C LYS A 770 -19.80 -37.86 -11.02
N GLN A 771 -20.45 -38.92 -11.48
CA GLN A 771 -21.44 -38.85 -12.55
C GLN A 771 -22.77 -39.47 -12.11
N GLU A 772 -23.78 -38.63 -11.91
CA GLU A 772 -25.16 -39.04 -11.64
C GLU A 772 -25.99 -38.95 -12.93
N GLY A 773 -25.82 -39.95 -13.80
CA GLY A 773 -26.51 -40.04 -15.09
C GLY A 773 -26.02 -38.99 -16.08
N ARG A 774 -26.74 -37.87 -16.19
CA ARG A 774 -26.39 -36.72 -17.07
C ARG A 774 -25.83 -35.52 -16.31
N ASN A 775 -25.69 -35.62 -14.99
CA ASN A 775 -25.09 -34.59 -14.16
C ASN A 775 -23.68 -35.05 -13.82
N ILE A 776 -22.67 -34.29 -14.26
CA ILE A 776 -21.26 -34.60 -14.00
C ILE A 776 -20.72 -33.55 -13.03
N GLU A 777 -20.32 -33.99 -11.85
CA GLU A 777 -19.73 -33.16 -10.80
C GLU A 777 -18.21 -33.35 -10.79
N VAL A 778 -17.49 -32.36 -11.30
CA VAL A 778 -16.03 -32.34 -11.38
C VAL A 778 -15.49 -31.74 -10.08
N MET A 779 -15.04 -32.62 -9.17
CA MET A 779 -14.73 -32.27 -7.78
C MET A 779 -13.24 -31.97 -7.55
N ASN A 780 -12.34 -32.68 -8.26
CA ASN A 780 -10.90 -32.59 -8.03
C ASN A 780 -10.11 -32.91 -9.31
N SER A 781 -8.81 -32.68 -9.31
CA SER A 781 -7.94 -32.87 -10.48
C SER A 781 -6.50 -33.17 -10.07
N PHE A 782 -5.75 -33.87 -10.93
CA PHE A 782 -4.33 -34.19 -10.70
C PHE A 782 -3.51 -34.14 -11.99
N GLU A 783 -2.19 -34.20 -11.86
CA GLU A 783 -1.22 -33.93 -12.94
C GLU A 783 -0.87 -35.22 -13.69
N LEU A 784 -0.87 -35.18 -15.03
CA LEU A 784 -0.54 -36.33 -15.88
C LEU A 784 0.86 -36.19 -16.47
N LEU A 785 1.59 -37.31 -16.49
CA LEU A 785 2.86 -37.40 -17.20
C LEU A 785 2.59 -37.59 -18.71
N PHE A 786 3.36 -36.90 -19.54
CA PHE A 786 3.29 -37.00 -20.99
C PHE A 786 4.67 -36.86 -21.63
N HIS A 787 4.79 -37.31 -22.87
CA HIS A 787 6.01 -37.22 -23.68
C HIS A 787 5.70 -36.61 -25.04
N THR A 788 6.59 -35.74 -25.53
CA THR A 788 6.47 -35.16 -26.88
C THR A 788 7.30 -35.97 -27.87
N VAL A 789 6.65 -36.53 -28.89
CA VAL A 789 7.27 -37.30 -29.98
C VAL A 789 6.76 -36.75 -31.30
N GLU A 790 7.66 -36.37 -32.22
CA GLU A 790 7.30 -35.77 -33.53
C GLU A 790 6.32 -34.59 -33.42
N ASP A 791 6.58 -33.68 -32.46
CA ASP A 791 5.74 -32.54 -32.08
C ASP A 791 4.29 -32.88 -31.68
N ARG A 792 4.03 -34.15 -31.30
CA ARG A 792 2.77 -34.64 -30.75
C ARG A 792 2.91 -35.06 -29.31
N ILE A 793 1.87 -34.79 -28.52
CA ILE A 793 1.83 -35.11 -27.09
C ILE A 793 1.18 -36.48 -26.90
N HIS A 794 1.91 -37.38 -26.22
CA HIS A 794 1.46 -38.70 -25.83
C HIS A 794 1.34 -38.80 -24.30
N ILE A 795 0.17 -39.19 -23.79
CA ILE A 795 -0.05 -39.40 -22.36
C ILE A 795 0.57 -40.74 -21.93
N ASP A 796 1.29 -40.74 -20.80
CA ASP A 796 1.75 -41.96 -20.14
C ASP A 796 0.58 -42.66 -19.43
N LYS A 797 0.14 -43.79 -19.98
CA LYS A 797 -1.02 -44.54 -19.48
C LYS A 797 -0.67 -45.40 -18.28
N GLU A 798 0.53 -45.96 -18.24
CA GLU A 798 1.07 -46.71 -17.12
C GLU A 798 1.16 -45.83 -15.86
N TYR A 799 1.57 -44.57 -16.01
CA TYR A 799 1.49 -43.55 -14.96
C TYR A 799 0.04 -43.22 -14.58
N TYR A 800 -0.89 -43.08 -15.54
CA TYR A 800 -2.31 -42.90 -15.24
C TYR A 800 -2.87 -44.05 -14.37
N TYR A 801 -2.71 -45.31 -14.79
CA TYR A 801 -3.26 -46.46 -14.04
C TYR A 801 -2.62 -46.59 -12.65
N THR A 802 -1.32 -46.28 -12.53
CA THR A 802 -0.63 -46.20 -11.23
C THR A 802 -1.22 -45.10 -10.33
N LYS A 803 -1.64 -43.97 -10.90
CA LYS A 803 -2.32 -42.89 -10.17
C LYS A 803 -3.78 -43.22 -9.84
N GLU A 804 -4.46 -43.96 -10.71
CA GLU A 804 -5.83 -44.43 -10.51
C GLU A 804 -5.93 -45.35 -9.29
N GLU A 805 -5.06 -46.36 -9.18
CA GLU A 805 -5.00 -47.22 -8.00
C GLU A 805 -4.70 -46.42 -6.72
N GLN A 806 -3.82 -45.41 -6.79
CA GLN A 806 -3.51 -44.55 -5.65
C GLN A 806 -4.71 -43.70 -5.21
N PHE A 807 -5.41 -43.01 -6.12
CA PHE A 807 -6.53 -42.15 -5.71
C PHE A 807 -7.76 -42.97 -5.31
N LYS A 808 -8.05 -44.10 -5.98
CA LYS A 808 -9.18 -44.99 -5.63
C LYS A 808 -9.06 -45.62 -4.23
N GLN A 809 -7.88 -45.68 -3.63
CA GLN A 809 -7.74 -46.11 -2.22
C GLN A 809 -8.40 -45.11 -1.24
N VAL A 810 -8.32 -43.82 -1.53
CA VAL A 810 -8.83 -42.72 -0.69
C VAL A 810 -10.23 -42.27 -1.14
N PHE A 811 -10.43 -42.09 -2.44
CA PHE A 811 -11.64 -41.58 -3.07
C PHE A 811 -12.31 -42.67 -3.93
N LYS A 812 -12.80 -43.72 -3.27
CA LYS A 812 -13.44 -44.88 -3.93
C LYS A 812 -14.61 -44.47 -4.84
N ASP A 813 -15.40 -43.53 -4.35
CA ASP A 813 -16.63 -43.00 -4.95
C ASP A 813 -16.38 -41.91 -6.01
N MET A 814 -15.11 -41.59 -6.31
CA MET A 814 -14.75 -40.70 -7.42
C MET A 814 -14.27 -41.50 -8.63
N GLU A 815 -14.69 -41.11 -9.82
CA GLU A 815 -14.32 -41.72 -11.09
C GLU A 815 -13.55 -40.71 -11.97
N PHE A 816 -12.88 -41.22 -13.00
CA PHE A 816 -12.20 -40.39 -13.99
C PHE A 816 -13.22 -39.87 -14.99
N LEU A 817 -13.29 -38.53 -15.08
CA LEU A 817 -14.34 -37.83 -15.85
C LEU A 817 -13.82 -37.23 -17.16
N GLY A 818 -12.51 -37.09 -17.30
CA GLY A 818 -11.91 -36.39 -18.44
C GLY A 818 -10.55 -35.77 -18.14
N TRP A 819 -10.17 -34.79 -18.94
CA TRP A 819 -8.84 -34.18 -18.89
C TRP A 819 -8.91 -32.66 -18.99
N TYR A 820 -7.86 -31.99 -18.50
CA TYR A 820 -7.69 -30.55 -18.61
C TYR A 820 -6.40 -30.15 -19.33
N THR A 821 -6.41 -28.96 -19.91
CA THR A 821 -5.19 -28.28 -20.38
C THR A 821 -5.27 -26.75 -20.23
N THR A 822 -4.15 -26.07 -20.48
CA THR A 822 -4.05 -24.60 -20.47
C THR A 822 -3.76 -24.06 -21.87
N GLY A 823 -4.48 -23.03 -22.31
CA GLY A 823 -4.25 -22.40 -23.61
C GLY A 823 -5.35 -21.44 -24.07
N GLY A 824 -5.38 -21.15 -25.37
CA GLY A 824 -6.46 -20.41 -26.02
C GLY A 824 -7.67 -21.31 -26.35
N LEU A 825 -8.33 -21.06 -27.49
CA LEU A 825 -9.41 -21.91 -28.00
C LEU A 825 -8.93 -23.36 -28.28
N PRO A 826 -9.85 -24.35 -28.38
CA PRO A 826 -9.50 -25.71 -28.76
C PRO A 826 -8.83 -25.81 -30.14
N ASP A 827 -7.84 -26.70 -30.25
CA ASP A 827 -7.02 -26.87 -31.45
C ASP A 827 -6.82 -28.34 -31.86
N GLN A 828 -6.08 -28.56 -32.94
CA GLN A 828 -5.89 -29.89 -33.52
C GLN A 828 -5.04 -30.83 -32.65
N SER A 829 -4.20 -30.29 -31.75
CA SER A 829 -3.44 -31.08 -30.76
C SER A 829 -4.34 -31.55 -29.63
N ASP A 830 -5.32 -30.74 -29.20
CA ASP A 830 -6.31 -31.16 -28.21
C ASP A 830 -7.12 -32.37 -28.69
N ILE A 831 -7.56 -32.39 -29.95
CA ILE A 831 -8.22 -33.58 -30.54
C ILE A 831 -7.30 -34.82 -30.47
N HIS A 832 -5.99 -34.64 -30.70
CA HIS A 832 -5.04 -35.76 -30.67
C HIS A 832 -4.82 -36.32 -29.27
N ILE A 833 -4.78 -35.45 -28.26
CA ILE A 833 -4.71 -35.86 -26.85
C ILE A 833 -6.04 -36.50 -26.43
N HIS A 834 -7.16 -35.85 -26.74
CA HIS A 834 -8.49 -36.33 -26.36
C HIS A 834 -8.80 -37.73 -26.90
N LYS A 835 -8.39 -38.04 -28.15
CA LYS A 835 -8.48 -39.41 -28.71
C LYS A 835 -7.77 -40.47 -27.86
N GLN A 836 -6.64 -40.13 -27.22
CA GLN A 836 -5.94 -41.05 -26.31
C GLN A 836 -6.68 -41.22 -24.99
N VAL A 837 -7.42 -40.20 -24.55
CA VAL A 837 -8.29 -40.25 -23.36
C VAL A 837 -9.58 -41.04 -23.65
N CYS A 838 -10.10 -41.00 -24.89
CA CYS A 838 -11.20 -41.87 -25.34
C CYS A 838 -10.84 -43.37 -25.32
N GLU A 839 -9.55 -43.73 -25.24
CA GLU A 839 -9.10 -45.11 -25.04
C GLU A 839 -9.07 -45.51 -23.55
N ILE A 840 -9.38 -44.59 -22.63
CA ILE A 840 -9.50 -44.82 -21.17
C ILE A 840 -10.98 -44.80 -20.75
N ILE A 841 -11.76 -43.81 -21.22
CA ILE A 841 -13.21 -43.68 -20.97
C ILE A 841 -13.96 -43.28 -22.25
N GLU A 842 -15.16 -43.83 -22.46
CA GLU A 842 -15.89 -43.69 -23.74
C GLU A 842 -16.32 -42.26 -24.09
N SER A 843 -16.57 -41.42 -23.07
CA SER A 843 -17.06 -40.04 -23.23
C SER A 843 -16.36 -39.09 -22.25
N PRO A 844 -15.08 -38.72 -22.48
CA PRO A 844 -14.35 -37.83 -21.59
C PRO A 844 -14.86 -36.39 -21.70
N LEU A 845 -14.87 -35.66 -20.58
CA LEU A 845 -14.89 -34.21 -20.61
C LEU A 845 -13.51 -33.66 -21.03
N PHE A 846 -13.52 -32.49 -21.65
CA PHE A 846 -12.33 -31.69 -21.91
C PHE A 846 -12.50 -30.29 -21.31
N LEU A 847 -11.57 -29.87 -20.44
CA LEU A 847 -11.58 -28.53 -19.83
C LEU A 847 -10.36 -27.74 -20.29
N LYS A 848 -10.56 -26.56 -20.89
CA LYS A 848 -9.47 -25.65 -21.29
C LYS A 848 -9.55 -24.36 -20.46
N LEU A 849 -8.49 -24.09 -19.70
CA LEU A 849 -8.33 -22.89 -18.88
C LEU A 849 -7.39 -21.91 -19.60
N ASN A 850 -7.78 -20.64 -19.73
CA ASN A 850 -6.94 -19.59 -20.32
C ASN A 850 -6.36 -18.65 -19.25
N PRO A 851 -5.13 -18.92 -18.73
CA PRO A 851 -4.53 -18.10 -17.69
C PRO A 851 -4.01 -16.74 -18.20
N MET A 852 -4.19 -16.46 -19.50
CA MET A 852 -3.80 -15.21 -20.18
C MET A 852 -5.02 -14.45 -20.74
N THR A 853 -6.21 -14.68 -20.17
CA THR A 853 -7.44 -13.98 -20.57
C THR A 853 -7.36 -12.46 -20.39
N LYS A 854 -8.22 -11.74 -21.10
CA LYS A 854 -8.49 -10.29 -20.91
C LYS A 854 -9.99 -9.99 -20.78
N HIS A 855 -10.83 -11.02 -20.77
CA HIS A 855 -12.28 -10.89 -20.58
C HIS A 855 -12.63 -10.85 -19.08
N THR A 856 -13.77 -10.25 -18.74
CA THR A 856 -14.24 -10.10 -17.34
C THR A 856 -14.78 -11.38 -16.71
N ASP A 857 -14.93 -12.42 -17.52
CA ASP A 857 -15.63 -13.65 -17.17
C ASP A 857 -14.63 -14.77 -16.89
N LEU A 858 -15.04 -15.78 -16.11
CA LEU A 858 -14.19 -16.86 -15.63
C LEU A 858 -13.59 -17.64 -16.84
N PRO A 859 -12.26 -17.67 -17.03
CA PRO A 859 -11.64 -18.16 -18.28
C PRO A 859 -11.47 -19.68 -18.29
N VAL A 860 -12.58 -20.37 -18.07
CA VAL A 860 -12.69 -21.84 -18.11
C VAL A 860 -13.83 -22.18 -19.05
N SER A 861 -13.53 -22.95 -20.10
CA SER A 861 -14.52 -23.59 -20.96
C SER A 861 -14.44 -25.10 -20.81
N VAL A 862 -15.59 -25.76 -20.90
CA VAL A 862 -15.73 -27.22 -20.82
C VAL A 862 -16.38 -27.72 -22.11
N TYR A 863 -15.94 -28.87 -22.60
CA TYR A 863 -16.38 -29.44 -23.87
C TYR A 863 -16.67 -30.94 -23.76
N GLU A 864 -17.63 -31.42 -24.55
CA GLU A 864 -17.78 -32.83 -24.93
C GLU A 864 -17.31 -33.05 -26.38
N SER A 865 -16.85 -34.26 -26.71
CA SER A 865 -16.59 -34.62 -28.11
C SER A 865 -17.86 -35.05 -28.84
N VAL A 866 -18.05 -34.52 -30.05
CA VAL A 866 -19.06 -34.97 -31.01
C VAL A 866 -18.35 -35.53 -32.24
N ILE A 867 -18.81 -36.67 -32.74
CA ILE A 867 -18.35 -37.23 -34.02
C ILE A 867 -19.36 -36.81 -35.10
N ASP A 868 -18.91 -36.00 -36.06
CA ASP A 868 -19.73 -35.49 -37.17
C ASP A 868 -19.01 -35.68 -38.52
N ILE A 869 -19.77 -35.72 -39.61
CA ILE A 869 -19.30 -36.11 -40.95
C ILE A 869 -18.99 -34.87 -41.78
N ILE A 870 -17.84 -34.23 -41.53
CA ILE A 870 -17.34 -33.13 -42.37
C ILE A 870 -16.75 -33.71 -43.67
N ASN A 871 -17.20 -33.20 -44.81
CA ASN A 871 -16.72 -33.55 -46.16
C ASN A 871 -16.76 -35.06 -46.52
N GLY A 872 -17.52 -35.87 -45.78
CA GLY A 872 -17.62 -37.31 -45.96
C GLY A 872 -16.68 -38.15 -45.08
N GLU A 873 -15.84 -37.52 -44.25
CA GLU A 873 -14.99 -38.20 -43.27
C GLU A 873 -15.57 -38.04 -41.86
N ALA A 874 -15.45 -39.08 -41.02
CA ALA A 874 -15.92 -39.03 -39.63
C ALA A 874 -14.90 -38.26 -38.76
N THR A 875 -15.18 -36.98 -38.52
CA THR A 875 -14.34 -36.06 -37.76
C THR A 875 -14.80 -35.92 -36.33
N MET A 876 -13.85 -35.87 -35.39
CA MET A 876 -14.10 -35.57 -33.98
C MET A 876 -13.95 -34.07 -33.75
N LEU A 877 -14.96 -33.45 -33.17
CA LEU A 877 -15.09 -32.02 -32.91
C LEU A 877 -15.46 -31.80 -31.45
N PHE A 878 -15.25 -30.58 -30.94
CA PHE A 878 -15.69 -30.19 -29.60
C PHE A 878 -17.01 -29.40 -29.64
N ALA A 879 -17.93 -29.72 -28.75
CA ALA A 879 -19.13 -28.94 -28.45
C ALA A 879 -19.01 -28.36 -27.03
N GLU A 880 -19.29 -27.06 -26.88
CA GLU A 880 -19.12 -26.36 -25.59
C GLU A 880 -20.29 -26.62 -24.64
N LEU A 881 -19.97 -26.92 -23.39
CA LEU A 881 -20.90 -27.26 -22.32
C LEU A 881 -21.07 -26.11 -21.34
N PRO A 882 -22.32 -25.67 -21.05
CA PRO A 882 -22.57 -24.77 -19.94
C PRO A 882 -22.32 -25.50 -18.62
N TYR A 883 -21.54 -24.88 -17.73
CA TYR A 883 -21.29 -25.39 -16.39
C TYR A 883 -21.87 -24.45 -15.32
N THR A 884 -22.17 -25.01 -14.15
CA THR A 884 -22.39 -24.26 -12.92
C THR A 884 -21.18 -24.39 -12.02
N LEU A 885 -20.91 -23.38 -11.19
CA LEU A 885 -20.02 -23.55 -10.05
C LEU A 885 -20.78 -24.26 -8.94
N ALA A 886 -20.33 -25.45 -8.57
CA ALA A 886 -20.76 -26.13 -7.36
C ALA A 886 -19.74 -25.87 -6.26
N THR A 887 -20.20 -25.83 -5.01
CA THR A 887 -19.33 -25.72 -3.84
C THR A 887 -19.91 -26.54 -2.70
N GLU A 888 -19.12 -27.42 -2.10
CA GLU A 888 -19.45 -27.93 -0.76
C GLU A 888 -19.40 -26.77 0.25
N GLU A 889 -20.19 -26.80 1.32
CA GLU A 889 -20.21 -25.69 2.31
C GLU A 889 -18.83 -25.42 2.92
N ALA A 890 -18.02 -26.47 3.15
CA ALA A 890 -16.64 -26.34 3.61
C ALA A 890 -15.73 -25.67 2.56
N GLU A 891 -15.86 -26.05 1.28
CA GLU A 891 -15.12 -25.43 0.18
C GLU A 891 -15.54 -23.96 0.01
N ARG A 892 -16.84 -23.68 0.06
CA ARG A 892 -17.41 -22.32 -0.04
C ARG A 892 -16.83 -21.40 1.02
N ILE A 893 -16.73 -21.86 2.27
CA ILE A 893 -16.12 -21.12 3.39
C ILE A 893 -14.62 -20.91 3.14
N GLY A 894 -13.90 -21.92 2.65
CA GLY A 894 -12.48 -21.84 2.32
C GLY A 894 -12.19 -20.83 1.20
N VAL A 895 -12.89 -20.95 0.07
CA VAL A 895 -12.77 -20.04 -1.09
C VAL A 895 -13.11 -18.61 -0.71
N ASP A 896 -14.19 -18.38 0.04
CA ASP A 896 -14.59 -17.05 0.52
C ASP A 896 -13.55 -16.47 1.53
N HIS A 897 -12.93 -17.30 2.37
CA HIS A 897 -11.81 -16.87 3.22
C HIS A 897 -10.58 -16.43 2.41
N VAL A 898 -10.15 -17.23 1.42
CA VAL A 898 -9.01 -16.87 0.54
C VAL A 898 -9.36 -15.66 -0.34
N ALA A 899 -10.60 -15.52 -0.81
CA ALA A 899 -11.04 -14.41 -1.65
C ALA A 899 -11.15 -13.08 -0.90
N ARG A 900 -11.51 -13.12 0.40
CA ARG A 900 -11.50 -11.92 1.25
C ARG A 900 -10.08 -11.50 1.63
N MET A 901 -9.25 -12.47 2.05
CA MET A 901 -7.87 -12.30 2.52
C MET A 901 -7.60 -11.04 3.37
N THR A 902 -8.57 -10.67 4.20
CA THR A 902 -8.38 -9.66 5.25
C THR A 902 -7.39 -10.19 6.27
N SER A 903 -6.24 -9.53 6.39
CA SER A 903 -5.30 -9.73 7.48
C SER A 903 -6.04 -9.54 8.82
N THR A 904 -6.25 -10.62 9.56
CA THR A 904 -6.97 -10.62 10.83
C THR A 904 -6.13 -9.93 11.90
N GLY A 905 -6.32 -8.62 12.05
CA GLY A 905 -5.87 -7.88 13.23
C GLY A 905 -6.44 -8.52 14.49
N THR A 906 -5.65 -8.62 15.56
CA THR A 906 -5.98 -9.42 16.76
C THR A 906 -6.97 -8.75 17.71
N GLY A 907 -7.94 -8.02 17.17
CA GLY A 907 -9.21 -7.73 17.83
C GLY A 907 -10.20 -8.87 17.57
N GLU A 908 -11.06 -9.16 18.53
CA GLU A 908 -12.14 -10.13 18.33
C GLU A 908 -13.19 -9.52 17.38
N ASN A 909 -13.10 -9.85 16.09
CA ASN A 909 -14.18 -9.61 15.15
C ASN A 909 -15.47 -10.18 15.74
N SER A 910 -16.55 -9.38 15.75
CA SER A 910 -17.86 -9.91 16.11
C SER A 910 -18.20 -11.05 15.16
N THR A 911 -18.52 -12.24 15.70
CA THR A 911 -18.89 -13.42 14.90
C THR A 911 -20.08 -13.14 13.99
N VAL A 912 -20.96 -12.22 14.40
CA VAL A 912 -22.04 -11.67 13.59
C VAL A 912 -21.51 -10.85 12.41
N ALA A 913 -20.49 -10.01 12.61
CA ALA A 913 -19.87 -9.24 11.52
C ALA A 913 -19.20 -10.14 10.48
N GLU A 914 -18.44 -11.15 10.91
CA GLU A 914 -17.79 -12.10 9.99
C GLU A 914 -18.81 -12.85 9.11
N HIS A 915 -19.91 -13.31 9.73
CA HIS A 915 -20.99 -13.99 9.01
C HIS A 915 -21.77 -13.03 8.07
N LEU A 916 -22.02 -11.79 8.50
CA LEU A 916 -22.74 -10.80 7.70
C LEU A 916 -21.92 -10.25 6.52
N ILE A 917 -20.59 -10.28 6.54
CA ILE A 917 -19.75 -9.75 5.43
C ILE A 917 -20.00 -10.51 4.12
N ALA A 918 -20.12 -11.84 4.16
CA ALA A 918 -20.44 -12.64 2.97
C ALA A 918 -21.82 -12.28 2.41
N GLN A 919 -22.82 -12.19 3.30
CA GLN A 919 -24.20 -11.85 2.95
C GLN A 919 -24.32 -10.42 2.38
N HIS A 920 -23.65 -9.45 3.00
CA HIS A 920 -23.59 -8.06 2.54
C HIS A 920 -22.94 -7.97 1.15
N SER A 921 -21.87 -8.72 0.90
CA SER A 921 -21.18 -8.76 -0.40
C SER A 921 -22.06 -9.35 -1.50
N ALA A 922 -22.78 -10.44 -1.20
CA ALA A 922 -23.77 -11.02 -2.10
C ALA A 922 -24.93 -10.06 -2.41
N ILE A 923 -25.46 -9.35 -1.40
CA ILE A 923 -26.51 -8.32 -1.56
C ILE A 923 -26.00 -7.15 -2.41
N LYS A 924 -24.76 -6.69 -2.19
CA LYS A 924 -24.13 -5.63 -2.98
C LYS A 924 -23.94 -6.02 -4.44
N MET A 925 -23.53 -7.26 -4.72
CA MET A 925 -23.42 -7.79 -6.09
C MET A 925 -24.81 -7.90 -6.75
N LEU A 926 -25.81 -8.41 -6.04
CA LEU A 926 -27.19 -8.49 -6.53
C LEU A 926 -27.75 -7.09 -6.85
N HIS A 927 -27.54 -6.11 -5.97
CA HIS A 927 -27.93 -4.72 -6.19
C HIS A 927 -27.28 -4.14 -7.47
N SER A 928 -25.99 -4.39 -7.68
CA SER A 928 -25.30 -3.96 -8.91
C SER A 928 -25.90 -4.59 -10.18
N ARG A 929 -26.19 -5.90 -10.17
CA ARG A 929 -26.84 -6.58 -11.31
C ARG A 929 -28.27 -6.07 -11.56
N VAL A 930 -29.05 -5.85 -10.51
CA VAL A 930 -30.41 -5.28 -10.62
C VAL A 930 -30.37 -3.83 -11.14
N LYS A 931 -29.39 -3.02 -10.71
CA LYS A 931 -29.16 -1.65 -11.22
C LYS A 931 -28.89 -1.67 -12.74
N LEU A 932 -27.99 -2.53 -13.21
CA LEU A 932 -27.68 -2.68 -14.64
C LEU A 932 -28.91 -3.07 -15.48
N ILE A 933 -29.73 -4.01 -15.00
CA ILE A 933 -30.97 -4.41 -15.69
C ILE A 933 -31.97 -3.24 -15.74
N LEU A 934 -32.11 -2.48 -14.65
CA LEU A 934 -32.97 -1.30 -14.58
C LEU A 934 -32.49 -0.18 -15.52
N GLU A 935 -31.18 0.05 -15.62
CA GLU A 935 -30.59 1.04 -16.52
C GLU A 935 -30.75 0.64 -17.99
N TYR A 936 -30.55 -0.64 -18.32
CA TYR A 936 -30.84 -1.16 -19.66
C TYR A 936 -32.31 -0.97 -20.07
N VAL A 937 -33.27 -1.33 -19.20
CA VAL A 937 -34.70 -1.16 -19.48
C VAL A 937 -35.06 0.31 -19.70
N LYS A 938 -34.49 1.23 -18.91
CA LYS A 938 -34.67 2.68 -19.09
C LYS A 938 -34.04 3.21 -20.37
N ALA A 939 -32.86 2.76 -20.75
CA ALA A 939 -32.19 3.18 -21.97
C ALA A 939 -32.97 2.71 -23.24
N VAL A 940 -33.62 1.54 -23.16
CA VAL A 940 -34.55 1.08 -24.21
C VAL A 940 -35.86 1.88 -24.22
N GLU A 941 -36.40 2.26 -23.06
CA GLU A 941 -37.58 3.14 -22.95
C GLU A 941 -37.30 4.57 -23.48
N ALA A 942 -36.11 5.11 -23.21
CA ALA A 942 -35.64 6.41 -23.70
C ALA A 942 -35.25 6.41 -25.19
N GLY A 943 -35.09 5.23 -25.81
CA GLY A 943 -34.66 5.08 -27.21
C GLY A 943 -33.15 5.23 -27.44
N GLU A 944 -32.34 5.24 -26.38
CA GLU A 944 -30.87 5.26 -26.44
C GLU A 944 -30.30 3.89 -26.87
N VAL A 945 -31.04 2.81 -26.57
CA VAL A 945 -30.66 1.42 -26.90
C VAL A 945 -31.76 0.77 -27.76
N PRO A 946 -31.44 -0.01 -28.81
CA PRO A 946 -32.43 -0.67 -29.66
C PRO A 946 -33.39 -1.59 -28.90
N PHE A 947 -34.67 -1.56 -29.29
CA PHE A 947 -35.72 -2.35 -28.63
C PHE A 947 -35.55 -3.86 -28.87
N ASN A 948 -35.13 -4.60 -27.84
CA ASN A 948 -34.99 -6.06 -27.90
C ASN A 948 -36.13 -6.77 -27.15
N HIS A 949 -37.03 -7.40 -27.91
CA HIS A 949 -38.18 -8.15 -27.38
C HIS A 949 -37.80 -9.33 -26.47
N GLU A 950 -36.64 -9.96 -26.68
CA GLU A 950 -36.23 -11.16 -25.95
C GLU A 950 -35.76 -10.80 -24.52
N ILE A 951 -34.81 -9.87 -24.43
CA ILE A 951 -34.27 -9.39 -23.14
C ILE A 951 -35.38 -8.73 -22.30
N LEU A 952 -36.30 -7.98 -22.92
CA LEU A 952 -37.45 -7.40 -22.21
C LEU A 952 -38.44 -8.46 -21.71
N ARG A 953 -38.67 -9.54 -22.48
CA ARG A 953 -39.49 -10.69 -22.05
C ARG A 953 -38.86 -11.38 -20.85
N GLU A 954 -37.54 -11.56 -20.84
CA GLU A 954 -36.79 -12.19 -19.75
C GLU A 954 -36.76 -11.30 -18.49
N ALA A 955 -36.49 -10.01 -18.63
CA ALA A 955 -36.55 -9.05 -17.53
C ALA A 955 -37.96 -9.02 -16.89
N ASN A 956 -39.02 -9.03 -17.69
CA ASN A 956 -40.39 -9.09 -17.18
C ASN A 956 -40.69 -10.45 -16.50
N ALA A 957 -40.21 -11.56 -17.06
CA ALA A 957 -40.34 -12.88 -16.44
C ALA A 957 -39.57 -13.00 -15.11
N LEU A 958 -38.41 -12.32 -14.99
CA LEU A 958 -37.65 -12.22 -13.75
C LEU A 958 -38.42 -11.43 -12.68
N CYS A 959 -39.00 -10.27 -13.04
CA CYS A 959 -39.85 -9.50 -12.14
C CYS A 959 -41.07 -10.30 -11.65
N HIS A 960 -41.73 -11.05 -12.54
CA HIS A 960 -42.88 -11.90 -12.17
C HIS A 960 -42.53 -13.16 -11.36
N ARG A 961 -41.25 -13.49 -11.16
CA ARG A 961 -40.81 -14.55 -10.22
C ARG A 961 -40.69 -14.07 -8.77
N LEU A 962 -40.94 -12.79 -8.49
CA LEU A 962 -40.88 -12.21 -7.15
C LEU A 962 -42.29 -12.01 -6.57
N PRO A 963 -42.55 -12.39 -5.29
CA PRO A 963 -41.66 -13.07 -4.35
C PRO A 963 -41.55 -14.59 -4.63
N VAL A 964 -40.32 -15.12 -4.57
CA VAL A 964 -39.98 -16.50 -4.98
C VAL A 964 -40.77 -17.57 -4.22
N LEU A 965 -40.93 -17.40 -2.90
CA LEU A 965 -41.78 -18.25 -2.06
C LEU A 965 -42.68 -17.37 -1.19
N SER A 966 -43.99 -17.57 -1.33
CA SER A 966 -45.03 -16.84 -0.58
C SER A 966 -46.16 -17.74 -0.06
N THR A 967 -46.03 -19.05 -0.28
CA THR A 967 -47.02 -20.06 0.09
C THR A 967 -47.22 -20.15 1.61
N LEU A 968 -48.41 -20.59 2.03
CA LEU A 968 -48.70 -20.83 3.46
C LEU A 968 -47.73 -21.85 4.07
N LYS A 969 -47.42 -22.94 3.35
CA LYS A 969 -46.47 -23.95 3.83
C LYS A 969 -45.09 -23.35 4.11
N PHE A 970 -44.52 -22.58 3.16
CA PHE A 970 -43.23 -21.91 3.38
C PHE A 970 -43.24 -20.93 4.56
N LYS A 971 -44.38 -20.29 4.85
CA LYS A 971 -44.49 -19.43 6.04
C LYS A 971 -44.55 -20.21 7.34
N THR A 972 -45.23 -21.37 7.36
CA THR A 972 -45.19 -22.31 8.49
C THR A 972 -43.77 -22.83 8.68
N ASP A 973 -43.16 -23.41 7.64
CA ASP A 973 -41.78 -23.93 7.59
C ASP A 973 -40.68 -22.86 7.85
N PHE A 974 -41.03 -21.60 8.13
CA PHE A 974 -40.13 -20.47 8.41
C PHE A 974 -40.40 -19.78 9.77
N TYR A 975 -41.56 -20.04 10.39
CA TYR A 975 -41.90 -19.53 11.73
C TYR A 975 -41.89 -20.62 12.81
N ASP A 976 -41.98 -21.90 12.40
CA ASP A 976 -41.73 -23.09 13.24
C ASP A 976 -40.23 -23.42 13.32
#